data_AF-A0A9D7FNK0-F1
#
_entry.id   AF-A0A9D7FNK0-F1
#
_cell.length_a   1.000
_cell.length_b   1.000
_cell.length_c   1.000
_cell.angle_alpha   90.00
_cell.angle_beta   90.00
_cell.angle_gamma   90.00
#
_symmetry.space_group_name_H-M   'P 1'
#
loop_
_entity.id
_entity.type
_entity.pdbx_description
1 polymer ?
#
loop_
_entity_poly.entity_id
_entity_poly.type
_entity_poly.pdbx_seq_one_letter_code
_entity_poly.pdbx_strand_id
1 'polypeptide(L)'
;MRALKALLRTHFSVAGSLLLAFCSFVAGTQCQAETAPLCFFDASGKSPQQLGLLLNDNECHRIDNDSLYYMDIRSDTDPYNKVQWLFGINENLPQDWKNCVAEVEFLDEGAGVIEAMILESGQFNGTWRTPQRACSYTRLNTSKVRQALFQFQLSGLDLKNSRHPILKISGLQHLIRIQLHRSLEEAAWEKAAASIPTSITPLIQLQHPMELVTTAVVAVIGGSDSIASSLNNIREFAPLARLLGFTSIELYMTWNNIEPRFNEFDFSYYDRLIDAIGRHGLKCFPLLIIGSAYALPTWFINSPDNKEFVCLEHHVSNPIQSIWAPEHRNHVQRVLAAIGKHYDGTGVLEGVRLGPSGNYGESQYPAGGNWGFKGKPMHIHIGYWAGDPDAVISFRNYLEGKYGAIAHLNQAWGEAHPSFESIEPMLPVQYMKPRGRLDMTDWYTRSMTDWCEWWAVETRKAMPATKIYQSSGGWGFREAGTDFSGQTKSMVKIQGGIRMTNETDSLAQNIYINRLAATAARHYQVPIGYEPASSHTARGVVGRIYNTVITGGDHWFTYHLNLFNHPMAIAQWLENAHWLDQRKQPFVEIAVYYPETMNQLDDSGFRHLYAWGFYPRVAAIRQHIEVDHLDETLIRDGFLSKYKALIFAWGDVIEPDVLEKIDQWCREGGTLIYPSFPKGHLSTVDGDSGIFKAWSNGDTGKGAFHRFRGDMEPPDLYARFVHEVLLNDRDLHPWTQAALKARHPEQVFFSIREDGQMLAINYSDQNARVTLDGAFDEEIPPFTIRLLPAGK
;
A
#
# COMPACT_ATOMS: atom_id res chain seq x y z
N MET A 1 13.71 13.58 -76.94
CA MET A 1 12.47 12.77 -76.94
C MET A 1 12.34 12.14 -75.56
N ARG A 2 11.40 12.45 -74.67
CA ARG A 2 10.39 13.50 -74.47
C ARG A 2 10.45 13.68 -72.93
N ALA A 3 11.26 14.57 -72.38
CA ALA A 3 10.95 15.98 -72.16
C ALA A 3 9.49 16.16 -71.70
N LEU A 4 9.27 16.52 -70.43
CA LEU A 4 9.23 17.93 -70.05
C LEU A 4 8.12 18.66 -70.82
N LYS A 5 6.92 18.71 -70.21
CA LYS A 5 5.83 19.64 -70.49
C LYS A 5 5.19 19.92 -69.14
N ALA A 6 5.17 21.11 -68.56
CA ALA A 6 5.51 22.45 -69.02
C ALA A 6 5.90 23.28 -67.77
N LEU A 7 7.03 23.99 -67.76
CA LEU A 7 7.12 25.45 -67.98
C LEU A 7 6.03 26.24 -67.23
N LEU A 8 6.39 26.87 -66.10
CA LEU A 8 6.84 28.27 -66.00
C LEU A 8 5.77 29.30 -66.39
N ARG A 9 5.36 30.11 -65.39
CA ARG A 9 4.87 31.52 -65.36
C ARG A 9 3.90 31.63 -64.16
N THR A 10 3.94 32.55 -63.21
CA THR A 10 4.55 33.89 -63.02
C THR A 10 4.18 34.32 -61.58
N HIS A 11 5.14 34.71 -60.72
CA HIS A 11 5.40 36.09 -60.24
C HIS A 11 4.37 36.76 -59.29
N PHE A 12 4.87 37.13 -58.08
CA PHE A 12 4.51 38.27 -57.19
C PHE A 12 3.04 38.32 -56.67
N SER A 13 2.63 38.89 -55.53
CA SER A 13 3.17 39.85 -54.56
C SER A 13 2.30 39.80 -53.28
N VAL A 14 2.91 40.23 -52.19
CA VAL A 14 2.40 40.73 -50.90
C VAL A 14 1.13 41.61 -50.96
N ALA A 15 0.36 41.58 -49.84
CA ALA A 15 -0.64 42.55 -49.31
C ALA A 15 -1.95 42.76 -50.09
N GLY A 16 -3.13 42.88 -49.50
CA GLY A 16 -3.56 42.93 -48.11
C GLY A 16 -5.08 43.15 -48.02
N SER A 17 -5.61 43.03 -46.81
CA SER A 17 -6.81 43.72 -46.30
C SER A 17 -8.23 43.29 -46.71
N LEU A 18 -8.94 42.88 -45.65
CA LEU A 18 -10.30 43.27 -45.26
C LEU A 18 -11.56 42.63 -45.89
N LEU A 19 -12.28 41.96 -44.98
CA LEU A 19 -13.71 42.06 -44.65
C LEU A 19 -14.81 41.63 -45.65
N LEU A 20 -15.76 40.90 -45.06
CA LEU A 20 -17.19 40.79 -45.40
C LEU A 20 -17.56 39.98 -46.65
N ALA A 21 -17.90 38.70 -46.41
CA ALA A 21 -19.24 38.14 -46.62
C ALA A 21 -19.11 36.63 -46.81
N PHE A 22 -19.63 35.82 -45.89
CA PHE A 22 -20.33 34.57 -46.20
C PHE A 22 -20.95 34.03 -44.91
N CYS A 23 -22.10 34.61 -44.56
CA CYS A 23 -23.11 33.90 -43.78
C CYS A 23 -23.81 32.89 -44.70
N SER A 24 -24.31 31.83 -44.06
CA SER A 24 -25.40 30.96 -44.51
C SER A 24 -25.02 29.76 -45.38
N PHE A 25 -24.52 28.70 -44.74
CA PHE A 25 -24.96 27.33 -45.02
C PHE A 25 -25.06 26.56 -43.70
N VAL A 26 -26.25 26.67 -43.08
CA VAL A 26 -26.73 25.76 -42.03
C VAL A 26 -27.89 24.96 -42.62
N ALA A 27 -27.94 23.70 -42.20
CA ALA A 27 -29.08 22.78 -42.14
C ALA A 27 -28.99 21.59 -43.10
N GLY A 28 -28.84 20.40 -42.52
CA GLY A 28 -28.99 19.15 -43.26
C GLY A 28 -28.56 17.85 -42.60
N THR A 29 -28.16 17.78 -41.33
CA THR A 29 -28.14 16.50 -40.59
C THR A 29 -29.42 16.37 -39.80
N GLN A 30 -30.29 15.45 -40.24
CA GLN A 30 -31.56 15.12 -39.62
C GLN A 30 -31.37 14.78 -38.15
N CYS A 31 -32.00 15.60 -37.30
CA CYS A 31 -32.29 15.34 -35.91
C CYS A 31 -33.20 14.10 -35.83
N GLN A 32 -32.69 12.96 -35.35
CA GLN A 32 -33.56 11.87 -34.90
C GLN A 32 -34.22 12.36 -33.62
N ALA A 33 -35.54 12.50 -33.63
CA ALA A 33 -36.32 12.86 -32.46
C ALA A 33 -35.94 11.96 -31.27
N GLU A 34 -35.66 12.55 -30.11
CA GLU A 34 -35.48 11.83 -28.85
C GLU A 34 -36.71 10.96 -28.61
N THR A 35 -36.54 9.64 -28.72
CA THR A 35 -37.53 8.71 -28.20
C THR A 35 -37.63 8.95 -26.70
N ALA A 36 -38.83 9.18 -26.18
CA ALA A 36 -39.06 9.37 -24.74
C ALA A 36 -38.36 8.27 -23.92
N PRO A 37 -37.80 8.60 -22.74
CA PRO A 37 -37.13 7.61 -21.91
C PRO A 37 -38.09 6.48 -21.54
N LEU A 38 -37.56 5.26 -21.52
CA LEU A 38 -38.31 4.09 -21.09
C LEU A 38 -38.13 3.92 -19.57
N CYS A 39 -39.23 3.81 -18.85
CA CYS A 39 -39.19 3.50 -17.42
C CYS A 39 -38.71 2.06 -17.23
N PHE A 40 -37.53 1.87 -16.65
CA PHE A 40 -37.01 0.54 -16.35
C PHE A 40 -37.44 0.08 -14.97
N PHE A 41 -37.36 0.94 -13.98
CA PHE A 41 -37.82 0.61 -12.63
C PHE A 41 -38.30 1.86 -11.91
N ASP A 42 -39.39 1.77 -11.14
CA ASP A 42 -39.94 2.88 -10.34
C ASP A 42 -40.38 2.39 -8.95
N ALA A 43 -39.73 2.90 -7.91
CA ALA A 43 -39.98 2.53 -6.51
C ALA A 43 -41.40 2.86 -6.03
N SER A 44 -42.10 3.82 -6.67
CA SER A 44 -43.50 4.13 -6.32
C SER A 44 -44.47 3.02 -6.71
N GLY A 45 -44.08 2.15 -7.67
CA GLY A 45 -44.95 1.13 -8.24
C GLY A 45 -46.14 1.69 -9.05
N LYS A 46 -46.19 3.01 -9.28
CA LYS A 46 -47.30 3.69 -9.97
C LYS A 46 -47.13 3.68 -11.50
N SER A 47 -45.96 3.30 -12.01
CA SER A 47 -45.67 3.18 -13.44
C SER A 47 -46.28 1.90 -14.04
N PRO A 48 -47.30 1.99 -14.91
CA PRO A 48 -48.01 0.81 -15.42
C PRO A 48 -47.23 0.00 -16.48
N GLN A 49 -46.12 0.52 -16.99
CA GLN A 49 -45.30 -0.06 -18.08
C GLN A 49 -43.80 0.05 -17.75
N GLN A 50 -43.34 -0.60 -16.67
CA GLN A 50 -41.91 -0.67 -16.34
C GLN A 50 -41.26 -1.90 -17.00
N LEU A 51 -40.06 -1.76 -17.56
CA LEU A 51 -39.34 -2.82 -18.30
C LEU A 51 -38.52 -3.78 -17.43
N GLY A 52 -38.12 -3.33 -16.24
CA GLY A 52 -37.22 -4.02 -15.33
C GLY A 52 -38.01 -4.78 -14.28
N LEU A 53 -37.65 -6.05 -14.08
CA LEU A 53 -38.17 -6.87 -13.00
C LEU A 53 -37.12 -6.96 -11.90
N LEU A 54 -37.39 -6.42 -10.72
CA LEU A 54 -36.54 -6.63 -9.56
C LEU A 54 -36.60 -8.10 -9.12
N LEU A 55 -35.46 -8.77 -9.12
CA LEU A 55 -35.36 -10.21 -8.87
C LEU A 55 -35.14 -10.55 -7.39
N ASN A 56 -34.61 -9.62 -6.61
CA ASN A 56 -34.35 -9.77 -5.18
C ASN A 56 -35.20 -8.80 -4.33
N ASP A 57 -36.48 -8.64 -4.67
CA ASP A 57 -37.45 -7.82 -3.92
C ASP A 57 -37.58 -8.24 -2.45
N ASN A 58 -37.34 -9.51 -2.15
CA ASN A 58 -37.31 -10.05 -0.79
C ASN A 58 -36.17 -9.50 0.09
N GLU A 59 -35.14 -8.89 -0.52
CA GLU A 59 -34.05 -8.21 0.17
C GLU A 59 -34.27 -6.68 0.25
N CYS A 60 -35.43 -6.20 -0.23
CA CYS A 60 -35.73 -4.79 -0.40
C CYS A 60 -36.95 -4.36 0.43
N HIS A 61 -36.98 -3.08 0.80
CA HIS A 61 -38.07 -2.47 1.57
C HIS A 61 -38.51 -1.16 0.92
N ARG A 62 -39.81 -1.01 0.66
CA ARG A 62 -40.37 0.24 0.13
C ARG A 62 -40.57 1.23 1.26
N ILE A 63 -40.10 2.45 1.05
CA ILE A 63 -40.29 3.57 1.97
C ILE A 63 -41.19 4.62 1.31
N ASP A 64 -42.27 4.97 1.99
CA ASP A 64 -43.18 6.06 1.63
C ASP A 64 -43.03 7.16 2.67
N ASN A 65 -42.43 8.29 2.26
CA ASN A 65 -42.22 9.44 3.14
C ASN A 65 -42.99 10.66 2.62
N ASP A 66 -44.33 10.53 2.50
CA ASP A 66 -45.38 11.53 2.18
C ASP A 66 -45.14 12.47 0.96
N SER A 67 -43.96 12.44 0.37
CA SER A 67 -43.38 13.41 -0.57
C SER A 67 -42.30 12.78 -1.46
N LEU A 68 -41.70 11.65 -1.06
CA LEU A 68 -40.73 10.89 -1.84
C LEU A 68 -40.96 9.39 -1.68
N TYR A 69 -40.94 8.67 -2.80
CA TYR A 69 -41.00 7.21 -2.86
C TYR A 69 -39.62 6.66 -3.23
N TYR A 70 -39.04 5.84 -2.36
CA TYR A 70 -37.79 5.14 -2.65
C TYR A 70 -37.83 3.73 -2.07
N MET A 71 -36.86 2.93 -2.48
CA MET A 71 -36.69 1.56 -2.03
C MET A 71 -35.30 1.41 -1.44
N ASP A 72 -35.25 0.71 -0.31
CA ASP A 72 -34.01 0.32 0.36
C ASP A 72 -33.69 -1.13 0.05
N ILE A 73 -32.40 -1.43 0.03
CA ILE A 73 -31.90 -2.80 0.02
C ILE A 73 -31.21 -3.09 1.34
N ARG A 74 -31.21 -4.35 1.81
CA ARG A 74 -30.49 -4.72 3.04
C ARG A 74 -29.02 -4.28 2.99
N SER A 75 -28.43 -4.02 4.16
CA SER A 75 -27.03 -3.66 4.28
C SER A 75 -26.08 -4.85 4.02
N ASP A 76 -24.85 -4.54 3.63
CA ASP A 76 -23.76 -5.50 3.52
C ASP A 76 -23.38 -6.07 4.88
N THR A 77 -23.31 -7.39 4.99
CA THR A 77 -22.80 -8.11 6.17
C THR A 77 -21.59 -8.97 5.86
N ASP A 78 -21.25 -9.13 4.57
CA ASP A 78 -20.10 -9.90 4.09
C ASP A 78 -18.99 -8.93 3.65
N PRO A 79 -17.77 -9.03 4.20
CA PRO A 79 -16.66 -8.15 3.82
C PRO A 79 -16.13 -8.43 2.40
N TYR A 80 -16.51 -9.53 1.76
CA TYR A 80 -16.05 -9.94 0.44
C TYR A 80 -17.07 -9.68 -0.68
N ASN A 81 -18.37 -9.72 -0.36
CA ASN A 81 -19.44 -9.62 -1.35
C ASN A 81 -20.32 -8.40 -1.09
N LYS A 82 -20.62 -7.67 -2.16
CA LYS A 82 -21.58 -6.56 -2.13
C LYS A 82 -22.99 -7.07 -2.36
N VAL A 83 -23.93 -6.54 -1.60
CA VAL A 83 -25.36 -6.58 -1.90
C VAL A 83 -25.61 -5.76 -3.17
N GLN A 84 -26.48 -6.28 -4.02
CA GLN A 84 -26.71 -5.74 -5.37
C GLN A 84 -28.21 -5.66 -5.64
N TRP A 85 -28.64 -4.60 -6.30
CA TRP A 85 -29.92 -4.57 -6.98
C TRP A 85 -29.84 -5.46 -8.23
N LEU A 86 -30.71 -6.47 -8.32
CA LEU A 86 -30.70 -7.43 -9.41
C LEU A 86 -31.95 -7.24 -10.26
N PHE A 87 -31.78 -6.80 -11.51
CA PHE A 87 -32.90 -6.60 -12.43
C PHE A 87 -32.86 -7.57 -13.60
N GLY A 88 -33.96 -8.29 -13.80
CA GLY A 88 -34.31 -8.94 -15.06
C GLY A 88 -35.09 -8.01 -15.97
N ILE A 89 -35.55 -8.54 -17.10
CA ILE A 89 -36.37 -7.81 -18.07
C ILE A 89 -37.74 -8.48 -18.17
N ASN A 90 -38.84 -7.73 -17.97
CA ASN A 90 -40.21 -8.24 -18.12
C ASN A 90 -40.80 -7.98 -19.52
N GLU A 91 -40.33 -6.95 -20.22
CA GLU A 91 -40.79 -6.52 -21.55
C GLU A 91 -39.61 -6.34 -22.51
N ASN A 92 -39.84 -6.49 -23.81
CA ASN A 92 -38.75 -6.45 -24.78
C ASN A 92 -38.12 -5.05 -24.89
N LEU A 93 -36.88 -4.91 -24.40
CA LEU A 93 -36.02 -3.77 -24.77
C LEU A 93 -35.98 -3.65 -26.32
N PRO A 94 -36.13 -2.44 -26.90
CA PRO A 94 -36.12 -2.29 -28.35
C PRO A 94 -34.84 -2.86 -28.97
N GLN A 95 -35.00 -3.80 -29.92
CA GLN A 95 -33.86 -4.53 -30.50
C GLN A 95 -32.96 -3.66 -31.39
N ASP A 96 -33.42 -2.47 -31.78
CA ASP A 96 -32.65 -1.52 -32.58
C ASP A 96 -31.69 -0.64 -31.75
N TRP A 97 -31.78 -0.70 -30.41
CA TRP A 97 -30.90 0.04 -29.52
C TRP A 97 -29.51 -0.61 -29.50
N LYS A 98 -28.53 0.06 -30.12
CA LYS A 98 -27.12 -0.37 -30.08
C LYS A 98 -26.41 0.05 -28.80
N ASN A 99 -26.88 1.13 -28.19
CA ASN A 99 -26.40 1.70 -26.94
C ASN A 99 -27.61 2.06 -26.08
N CYS A 100 -27.40 2.18 -24.78
CA CYS A 100 -28.33 2.84 -23.88
C CYS A 100 -27.58 3.64 -22.82
N VAL A 101 -28.27 4.60 -22.23
CA VAL A 101 -27.87 5.28 -21.00
C VAL A 101 -28.88 4.95 -19.93
N ALA A 102 -28.41 4.35 -18.83
CA ALA A 102 -29.19 4.18 -17.61
C ALA A 102 -29.03 5.45 -16.76
N GLU A 103 -30.13 6.18 -16.58
CA GLU A 103 -30.27 7.26 -15.60
C GLU A 103 -30.83 6.66 -14.32
N VAL A 104 -30.01 6.61 -13.28
CA VAL A 104 -30.35 6.08 -11.97
C VAL A 104 -30.61 7.26 -11.04
N GLU A 105 -31.86 7.42 -10.62
CA GLU A 105 -32.30 8.43 -9.66
C GLU A 105 -32.32 7.84 -8.25
N PHE A 106 -31.68 8.53 -7.31
CA PHE A 106 -31.47 8.02 -5.96
C PHE A 106 -31.50 9.14 -4.91
N LEU A 107 -31.86 8.78 -3.68
CA LEU A 107 -31.68 9.66 -2.53
C LEU A 107 -30.24 9.53 -2.05
N ASP A 108 -29.49 10.64 -2.13
CA ASP A 108 -28.06 10.68 -1.85
C ASP A 108 -27.77 10.78 -0.34
N GLU A 109 -27.95 9.65 0.34
CA GLU A 109 -27.57 9.46 1.74
C GLU A 109 -26.42 8.44 1.87
N GLY A 110 -25.53 8.69 2.82
CA GLY A 110 -24.29 7.94 3.00
C GLY A 110 -23.21 8.30 1.98
N ALA A 111 -22.13 7.50 1.98
CA ALA A 111 -20.96 7.71 1.15
C ALA A 111 -20.64 6.46 0.32
N GLY A 112 -20.05 6.61 -0.87
CA GLY A 112 -19.56 5.49 -1.67
C GLY A 112 -19.70 5.66 -3.18
N VAL A 113 -19.46 4.57 -3.91
CA VAL A 113 -19.48 4.53 -5.38
C VAL A 113 -20.62 3.64 -5.85
N ILE A 114 -21.47 4.16 -6.73
CA ILE A 114 -22.52 3.41 -7.41
C ILE A 114 -21.89 2.73 -8.63
N GLU A 115 -21.92 1.40 -8.65
CA GLU A 115 -21.41 0.61 -9.75
C GLU A 115 -22.57 -0.10 -10.46
N ALA A 116 -22.78 0.24 -11.73
CA ALA A 116 -23.76 -0.42 -12.60
C ALA A 116 -23.04 -1.32 -13.60
N MET A 117 -23.55 -2.53 -13.82
CA MET A 117 -23.04 -3.47 -14.81
C MET A 117 -24.18 -4.13 -15.57
N ILE A 118 -23.99 -4.34 -16.87
CA ILE A 118 -24.94 -5.08 -17.69
C ILE A 118 -24.39 -6.46 -18.04
N LEU A 119 -25.27 -7.46 -18.08
CA LEU A 119 -24.88 -8.81 -18.44
C LEU A 119 -24.41 -8.85 -19.90
N GLU A 120 -23.19 -9.34 -20.09
CA GLU A 120 -22.63 -9.57 -21.42
C GLU A 120 -22.97 -10.96 -21.95
N SER A 121 -22.82 -11.98 -21.09
CA SER A 121 -23.10 -13.37 -21.43
C SER A 121 -23.66 -14.09 -20.20
N GLY A 122 -24.76 -14.80 -20.38
CA GLY A 122 -25.34 -15.68 -19.37
C GLY A 122 -24.65 -17.05 -19.26
N GLN A 123 -23.53 -17.27 -19.97
CA GLN A 123 -22.75 -18.51 -19.85
C GLN A 123 -21.85 -18.47 -18.60
N PHE A 124 -21.66 -19.63 -17.96
CA PHE A 124 -20.95 -19.72 -16.67
C PHE A 124 -21.60 -18.82 -15.61
N ASN A 125 -20.90 -18.37 -14.56
CA ASN A 125 -21.43 -17.50 -13.49
C ASN A 125 -21.90 -16.10 -13.93
N GLY A 126 -22.11 -15.88 -15.25
CA GLY A 126 -22.42 -14.62 -15.87
C GLY A 126 -21.18 -13.74 -16.07
N THR A 127 -20.92 -13.31 -17.30
CA THR A 127 -19.92 -12.28 -17.61
C THR A 127 -20.59 -10.91 -17.66
N TRP A 128 -19.96 -9.91 -17.05
CA TRP A 128 -20.54 -8.58 -16.86
C TRP A 128 -19.70 -7.50 -17.53
N ARG A 129 -20.38 -6.56 -18.18
CA ARG A 129 -19.78 -5.41 -18.87
C ARG A 129 -19.99 -4.15 -18.04
N THR A 130 -18.91 -3.42 -17.80
CA THR A 130 -18.93 -2.10 -17.16
C THR A 130 -19.36 -1.02 -18.17
N PRO A 131 -19.86 0.14 -17.69
CA PRO A 131 -20.23 1.24 -18.56
C PRO A 131 -19.01 1.79 -19.32
N GLN A 132 -19.24 2.25 -20.56
CA GLN A 132 -18.23 2.94 -21.37
C GLN A 132 -17.99 4.37 -20.89
N ARG A 133 -19.00 4.97 -20.26
CA ARG A 133 -18.98 6.31 -19.70
C ARG A 133 -19.89 6.34 -18.47
N ALA A 134 -19.42 6.96 -17.39
CA ALA A 134 -20.20 7.16 -16.17
C ALA A 134 -20.03 8.60 -15.67
N CYS A 135 -21.05 9.13 -14.98
CA CYS A 135 -21.02 10.47 -14.39
C CYS A 135 -21.93 10.57 -13.16
N SER A 136 -21.52 11.35 -12.15
CA SER A 136 -22.27 11.59 -10.92
C SER A 136 -22.63 10.29 -10.19
N TYR A 137 -21.68 9.36 -10.16
CA TYR A 137 -21.88 8.02 -9.61
C TYR A 137 -21.31 7.88 -8.18
N THR A 138 -20.89 8.97 -7.54
CA THR A 138 -20.52 8.99 -6.12
C THR A 138 -21.66 9.48 -5.24
N ARG A 139 -21.90 8.75 -4.15
CA ARG A 139 -22.77 9.17 -3.06
C ARG A 139 -22.00 10.09 -2.12
N LEU A 140 -22.53 11.28 -1.90
CA LEU A 140 -21.83 12.37 -1.22
C LEU A 140 -22.59 12.89 0.01
N ASN A 141 -23.55 12.10 0.51
CA ASN A 141 -24.36 12.40 1.69
C ASN A 141 -25.02 13.79 1.63
N THR A 142 -25.60 14.15 0.47
CA THR A 142 -26.24 15.46 0.29
C THR A 142 -27.68 15.52 0.80
N SER A 143 -28.28 14.39 1.14
CA SER A 143 -29.69 14.23 1.53
C SER A 143 -30.66 14.78 0.47
N LYS A 144 -30.25 14.76 -0.80
CA LYS A 144 -31.02 15.24 -1.95
C LYS A 144 -31.20 14.13 -2.96
N VAL A 145 -32.23 14.25 -3.78
CA VAL A 145 -32.38 13.42 -4.97
C VAL A 145 -31.30 13.82 -5.98
N ARG A 146 -30.48 12.85 -6.39
CA ARG A 146 -29.44 12.99 -7.42
C ARG A 146 -29.61 11.92 -8.48
N GLN A 147 -28.88 12.11 -9.57
CA GLN A 147 -28.90 11.21 -10.72
C GLN A 147 -27.48 10.77 -11.06
N ALA A 148 -27.33 9.48 -11.35
CA ALA A 148 -26.11 8.90 -11.91
C ALA A 148 -26.39 8.40 -13.33
N LEU A 149 -25.47 8.66 -14.25
CA LEU A 149 -25.59 8.27 -15.65
C LEU A 149 -24.58 7.18 -15.99
N PHE A 150 -25.05 6.10 -16.63
CA PHE A 150 -24.20 4.99 -17.06
C PHE A 150 -24.50 4.60 -18.50
N GLN A 151 -23.53 4.78 -19.40
CA GLN A 151 -23.67 4.41 -20.81
C GLN A 151 -23.16 3.00 -21.07
N PHE A 152 -24.00 2.16 -21.68
CA PHE A 152 -23.66 0.79 -22.07
C PHE A 152 -23.78 0.59 -23.58
N GLN A 153 -22.90 -0.26 -24.10
CA GLN A 153 -23.05 -0.81 -25.44
C GLN A 153 -23.86 -2.11 -25.35
N LEU A 154 -24.95 -2.20 -26.11
CA LEU A 154 -25.88 -3.33 -26.11
C LEU A 154 -25.65 -4.29 -27.29
N SER A 155 -24.78 -3.91 -28.22
CA SER A 155 -24.50 -4.72 -29.41
C SER A 155 -23.93 -6.09 -29.00
N GLY A 156 -24.52 -7.16 -29.54
CA GLY A 156 -24.07 -8.54 -29.31
C GLY A 156 -24.49 -9.15 -27.98
N LEU A 157 -25.35 -8.49 -27.20
CA LEU A 157 -25.84 -9.01 -25.91
C LEU A 157 -27.15 -9.79 -26.09
N ASP A 158 -27.23 -11.00 -25.52
CA ASP A 158 -28.50 -11.73 -25.36
C ASP A 158 -29.14 -11.37 -24.00
N LEU A 159 -29.89 -10.27 -24.00
CA LEU A 159 -30.54 -9.76 -22.79
C LEU A 159 -31.86 -10.47 -22.46
N LYS A 160 -32.33 -11.40 -23.31
CA LYS A 160 -33.69 -11.95 -23.20
C LYS A 160 -33.72 -13.36 -22.60
N ASN A 161 -32.73 -14.19 -22.91
CA ASN A 161 -32.71 -15.60 -22.50
C ASN A 161 -31.60 -15.89 -21.48
N SER A 162 -31.44 -15.01 -20.50
CA SER A 162 -30.45 -15.19 -19.44
C SER A 162 -31.04 -15.88 -18.21
N ARG A 163 -30.24 -16.76 -17.58
CA ARG A 163 -30.49 -17.29 -16.24
C ARG A 163 -30.01 -16.35 -15.13
N HIS A 164 -29.27 -15.31 -15.49
CA HIS A 164 -28.72 -14.29 -14.61
C HIS A 164 -29.51 -12.98 -14.75
N PRO A 165 -29.44 -12.08 -13.75
CA PRO A 165 -29.94 -10.72 -13.89
C PRO A 165 -29.31 -10.04 -15.13
N ILE A 166 -30.01 -9.07 -15.70
CA ILE A 166 -29.53 -8.30 -16.85
C ILE A 166 -28.80 -7.03 -16.42
N LEU A 167 -29.31 -6.32 -15.42
CA LEU A 167 -28.66 -5.15 -14.83
C LEU A 167 -28.38 -5.43 -13.36
N LYS A 168 -27.13 -5.17 -12.95
CA LYS A 168 -26.69 -5.16 -11.56
C LYS A 168 -26.32 -3.74 -11.17
N ILE A 169 -26.79 -3.29 -10.01
CA ILE A 169 -26.32 -2.05 -9.39
C ILE A 169 -25.84 -2.38 -7.97
N SER A 170 -24.64 -1.95 -7.60
CA SER A 170 -24.12 -2.08 -6.24
C SER A 170 -23.68 -0.72 -5.69
N GLY A 171 -23.50 -0.62 -4.37
CA GLY A 171 -23.11 0.62 -3.72
C GLY A 171 -24.21 1.69 -3.65
N LEU A 172 -25.46 1.32 -3.91
CA LEU A 172 -26.62 2.22 -3.84
C LEU A 172 -27.59 1.74 -2.77
N GLN A 173 -27.87 2.58 -1.76
CA GLN A 173 -28.74 2.22 -0.63
C GLN A 173 -30.20 2.54 -0.92
N HIS A 174 -30.48 3.74 -1.45
CA HIS A 174 -31.83 4.27 -1.64
C HIS A 174 -32.12 4.49 -3.13
N LEU A 175 -32.85 3.58 -3.77
CA LEU A 175 -33.20 3.67 -5.19
C LEU A 175 -34.58 4.28 -5.38
N ILE A 176 -34.68 5.34 -6.19
CA ILE A 176 -35.98 5.96 -6.55
C ILE A 176 -36.47 5.40 -7.88
N ARG A 177 -35.66 5.52 -8.93
CA ARG A 177 -36.08 5.20 -10.29
C ARG A 177 -34.90 4.90 -11.20
N ILE A 178 -35.12 4.07 -12.22
CA ILE A 178 -34.17 3.83 -13.32
C ILE A 178 -34.89 4.13 -14.63
N GLN A 179 -34.34 5.03 -15.43
CA GLN A 179 -34.79 5.33 -16.78
C GLN A 179 -33.74 4.90 -17.79
N LEU A 180 -34.19 4.35 -18.93
CA LEU A 180 -33.32 4.00 -20.04
C LEU A 180 -33.54 4.97 -21.20
N HIS A 181 -32.45 5.58 -21.63
CA HIS A 181 -32.40 6.45 -22.81
C HIS A 181 -31.62 5.74 -23.91
N ARG A 182 -32.01 5.94 -25.17
CA ARG A 182 -31.24 5.45 -26.31
C ARG A 182 -29.84 6.08 -26.36
N SER A 183 -29.80 7.38 -26.09
CA SER A 183 -28.61 8.22 -25.97
C SER A 183 -29.00 9.50 -25.23
N LEU A 184 -28.01 10.22 -24.70
CA LEU A 184 -28.18 11.56 -24.14
C LEU A 184 -27.24 12.53 -24.86
N GLU A 185 -27.66 13.78 -25.04
CA GLU A 185 -26.81 14.85 -25.53
C GLU A 185 -25.70 15.21 -24.51
N GLU A 186 -24.59 15.79 -24.99
CA GLU A 186 -23.46 16.17 -24.13
C GLU A 186 -23.88 17.15 -23.01
N ALA A 187 -24.83 18.04 -23.29
CA ALA A 187 -25.37 18.98 -22.30
C ALA A 187 -26.01 18.27 -21.08
N ALA A 188 -26.60 17.08 -21.26
CA ALA A 188 -27.14 16.30 -20.15
C ALA A 188 -26.01 15.70 -19.28
N TRP A 189 -24.93 15.24 -19.90
CA TRP A 189 -23.73 14.78 -19.19
C TRP A 189 -23.03 15.91 -18.44
N GLU A 190 -22.91 17.08 -19.04
CA GLU A 190 -22.37 18.29 -18.40
C GLU A 190 -23.23 18.74 -17.22
N LYS A 191 -24.56 18.69 -17.36
CA LYS A 191 -25.50 18.98 -16.27
C LYS A 191 -25.35 17.99 -15.11
N ALA A 192 -25.24 16.69 -15.41
CA ALA A 192 -25.01 15.68 -14.38
C ALA A 192 -23.66 15.89 -13.68
N ALA A 193 -22.61 16.19 -14.44
CA ALA A 193 -21.29 16.51 -13.90
C ALA A 193 -21.29 17.75 -13.00
N ALA A 194 -21.98 18.82 -13.42
CA ALA A 194 -22.11 20.05 -12.65
C ALA A 194 -22.96 19.88 -11.38
N SER A 195 -23.76 18.81 -11.29
CA SER A 195 -24.53 18.48 -10.08
C SER A 195 -23.69 17.90 -8.95
N ILE A 196 -22.44 17.49 -9.24
CA ILE A 196 -21.52 16.96 -8.24
C ILE A 196 -21.03 18.13 -7.36
N PRO A 197 -21.35 18.14 -6.05
CA PRO A 197 -20.93 19.21 -5.16
C PRO A 197 -19.40 19.29 -5.05
N THR A 198 -18.88 20.50 -5.21
CA THR A 198 -17.45 20.80 -5.05
C THR A 198 -17.07 21.12 -3.61
N SER A 199 -17.98 21.75 -2.86
CA SER A 199 -17.83 22.06 -1.44
C SER A 199 -18.48 21.00 -0.58
N ILE A 200 -17.67 20.21 0.11
CA ILE A 200 -18.10 19.09 0.96
C ILE A 200 -17.72 19.35 2.41
N THR A 201 -18.68 19.15 3.32
CA THR A 201 -18.40 19.05 4.75
C THR A 201 -18.01 17.60 5.07
N PRO A 202 -16.80 17.34 5.62
CA PRO A 202 -16.40 15.99 5.97
C PRO A 202 -17.28 15.38 7.07
N LEU A 203 -17.59 14.08 6.93
CA LEU A 203 -18.18 13.24 7.97
C LEU A 203 -17.16 12.87 9.05
N ILE A 204 -15.88 12.79 8.67
CA ILE A 204 -14.77 12.53 9.59
C ILE A 204 -13.93 13.79 9.73
N GLN A 205 -13.78 14.24 10.97
CA GLN A 205 -12.90 15.33 11.36
C GLN A 205 -12.15 14.90 12.61
N LEU A 206 -10.85 14.68 12.46
CA LEU A 206 -9.97 14.28 13.55
C LEU A 206 -9.62 15.50 14.41
N GLN A 207 -9.70 15.36 15.73
CA GLN A 207 -9.25 16.37 16.69
C GLN A 207 -7.73 16.51 16.72
N HIS A 208 -7.01 15.41 16.45
CA HIS A 208 -5.57 15.33 16.33
C HIS A 208 -5.21 15.00 14.86
N PRO A 209 -4.98 16.05 14.03
CA PRO A 209 -4.77 15.87 12.60
C PRO A 209 -3.62 14.91 12.28
N MET A 210 -3.79 14.15 11.20
CA MET A 210 -2.76 13.30 10.59
C MET A 210 -2.90 13.37 9.08
N GLU A 211 -1.90 12.87 8.35
CA GLU A 211 -2.04 12.75 6.89
C GLU A 211 -2.98 11.58 6.56
N LEU A 212 -4.11 11.89 5.94
CA LEU A 212 -5.06 10.91 5.42
C LEU A 212 -5.03 10.99 3.89
N VAL A 213 -4.33 10.05 3.27
CA VAL A 213 -4.00 10.06 1.85
C VAL A 213 -4.73 8.93 1.11
N THR A 214 -5.26 9.24 -0.07
CA THR A 214 -5.90 8.25 -0.95
C THR A 214 -5.57 8.53 -2.41
N THR A 215 -6.06 7.68 -3.31
CA THR A 215 -5.97 7.88 -4.77
C THR A 215 -7.30 8.36 -5.33
N ALA A 216 -7.30 8.93 -6.54
CA ALA A 216 -8.52 9.40 -7.23
C ALA A 216 -8.59 8.91 -8.69
N VAL A 217 -8.15 7.67 -8.95
CA VAL A 217 -8.10 7.05 -10.30
C VAL A 217 -7.35 7.91 -11.33
N VAL A 218 -6.31 8.62 -10.91
CA VAL A 218 -5.43 9.33 -11.86
C VAL A 218 -4.53 8.32 -12.55
N ALA A 219 -4.33 8.49 -13.86
CA ALA A 219 -3.51 7.57 -14.65
C ALA A 219 -2.07 7.55 -14.13
N VAL A 220 -1.57 6.35 -13.81
CA VAL A 220 -0.19 6.17 -13.33
C VAL A 220 0.82 6.27 -14.49
N ILE A 221 0.53 5.60 -15.60
CA ILE A 221 1.29 5.69 -16.86
C ILE A 221 0.46 6.57 -17.81
N GLY A 222 0.32 7.84 -17.43
CA GLY A 222 -0.45 8.85 -18.15
C GLY A 222 0.43 9.98 -18.70
N GLY A 223 -0.20 10.88 -19.44
CA GLY A 223 0.37 12.13 -19.94
C GLY A 223 -0.76 13.02 -20.47
N SER A 224 -0.46 13.92 -21.41
CA SER A 224 -1.44 14.81 -22.06
C SER A 224 -2.73 14.09 -22.49
N ASP A 225 -2.60 12.87 -23.01
CA ASP A 225 -3.72 12.12 -23.60
C ASP A 225 -4.68 11.56 -22.53
N SER A 226 -4.22 11.47 -21.28
CA SER A 226 -4.98 10.98 -20.12
C SER A 226 -5.53 12.10 -19.23
N ILE A 227 -5.24 13.36 -19.54
CA ILE A 227 -5.60 14.48 -18.65
C ILE A 227 -7.12 14.61 -18.49
N ALA A 228 -7.88 14.43 -19.57
CA ALA A 228 -9.33 14.58 -19.55
C ALA A 228 -10.00 13.51 -18.67
N SER A 229 -9.59 12.24 -18.78
CA SER A 229 -10.09 11.17 -17.93
C SER A 229 -9.67 11.36 -16.48
N SER A 230 -8.43 11.77 -16.22
CA SER A 230 -7.93 12.03 -14.86
C SER A 230 -8.67 13.18 -14.19
N LEU A 231 -8.97 14.27 -14.90
CA LEU A 231 -9.77 15.38 -14.38
C LEU A 231 -11.22 14.97 -14.10
N ASN A 232 -11.81 14.14 -14.95
CA ASN A 232 -13.15 13.58 -14.70
C ASN A 232 -13.15 12.68 -13.46
N ASN A 233 -12.11 11.86 -13.26
CA ASN A 233 -12.00 11.02 -12.09
C ASN A 233 -11.79 11.83 -10.81
N ILE A 234 -10.96 12.87 -10.84
CA ILE A 234 -10.82 13.82 -9.71
C ILE A 234 -12.18 14.44 -9.36
N ARG A 235 -12.95 14.88 -10.36
CA ARG A 235 -14.30 15.45 -10.14
C ARG A 235 -15.24 14.50 -9.38
N GLU A 236 -15.17 13.20 -9.65
CA GLU A 236 -16.01 12.19 -8.98
C GLU A 236 -15.48 11.83 -7.59
N PHE A 237 -14.18 11.53 -7.49
CA PHE A 237 -13.57 10.92 -6.31
C PHE A 237 -13.03 11.91 -5.27
N ALA A 238 -12.58 13.10 -5.66
CA ALA A 238 -12.07 14.09 -4.71
C ALA A 238 -13.16 14.58 -3.72
N PRO A 239 -14.42 14.86 -4.15
CA PRO A 239 -15.50 15.12 -3.21
C PRO A 239 -15.74 13.98 -2.21
N LEU A 240 -15.68 12.72 -2.66
CA LEU A 240 -15.86 11.55 -1.79
C LEU A 240 -14.70 11.39 -0.80
N ALA A 241 -13.46 11.58 -1.26
CA ALA A 241 -12.29 11.61 -0.39
C ALA A 241 -12.44 12.70 0.69
N ARG A 242 -12.84 13.91 0.28
CA ARG A 242 -13.10 15.03 1.21
C ARG A 242 -14.22 14.71 2.21
N LEU A 243 -15.31 14.09 1.75
CA LEU A 243 -16.41 13.65 2.62
C LEU A 243 -15.93 12.67 3.69
N LEU A 244 -15.08 11.72 3.32
CA LEU A 244 -14.55 10.69 4.21
C LEU A 244 -13.39 11.17 5.10
N GLY A 245 -13.04 12.45 5.04
CA GLY A 245 -12.05 13.08 5.91
C GLY A 245 -10.61 13.06 5.38
N PHE A 246 -10.37 12.56 4.17
CA PHE A 246 -9.03 12.58 3.57
C PHE A 246 -8.53 14.01 3.37
N THR A 247 -7.21 14.19 3.51
CA THR A 247 -6.52 15.48 3.43
C THR A 247 -5.82 15.67 2.09
N SER A 248 -5.42 14.57 1.43
CA SER A 248 -4.74 14.64 0.15
C SER A 248 -4.99 13.47 -0.79
N ILE A 249 -4.71 13.73 -2.07
CA ILE A 249 -4.67 12.73 -3.14
C ILE A 249 -3.21 12.47 -3.54
N GLU A 250 -2.83 11.20 -3.57
CA GLU A 250 -1.54 10.76 -4.09
C GLU A 250 -1.56 10.61 -5.61
N LEU A 251 -0.51 11.12 -6.24
CA LEU A 251 -0.25 11.05 -7.67
C LEU A 251 1.13 10.44 -7.93
N TYR A 252 1.28 9.75 -9.05
CA TYR A 252 2.59 9.25 -9.49
C TYR A 252 3.24 10.32 -10.36
N MET A 253 4.34 10.90 -9.86
CA MET A 253 5.10 11.91 -10.57
C MET A 253 6.31 11.26 -11.24
N THR A 254 6.22 11.06 -12.55
CA THR A 254 7.17 10.25 -13.31
C THR A 254 8.13 11.13 -14.11
N TRP A 255 9.40 10.75 -14.14
CA TRP A 255 10.46 11.55 -14.78
C TRP A 255 10.17 11.86 -16.26
N ASN A 256 9.67 10.90 -17.03
CA ASN A 256 9.30 11.09 -18.44
C ASN A 256 8.25 12.19 -18.68
N ASN A 257 7.37 12.45 -17.72
CA ASN A 257 6.39 13.53 -17.80
C ASN A 257 6.96 14.87 -17.31
N ILE A 258 7.79 14.84 -16.27
CA ILE A 258 8.44 16.02 -15.70
C ILE A 258 9.48 16.61 -16.67
N GLU A 259 10.23 15.76 -17.37
CA GLU A 259 11.33 16.14 -18.23
C GLU A 259 11.26 15.41 -19.59
N PRO A 260 10.30 15.80 -20.46
CA PRO A 260 10.10 15.14 -21.75
C PRO A 260 11.31 15.27 -22.70
N ARG A 261 12.13 16.32 -22.52
CA ARG A 261 13.42 16.53 -23.22
C ARG A 261 14.49 16.92 -22.20
N PHE A 262 15.73 16.54 -22.45
CA PHE A 262 16.85 16.82 -21.54
C PHE A 262 16.96 18.32 -21.21
N ASN A 263 16.99 18.65 -19.92
CA ASN A 263 16.98 20.01 -19.35
C ASN A 263 15.73 20.85 -19.66
N GLU A 264 14.66 20.26 -20.17
CA GLU A 264 13.39 20.95 -20.41
C GLU A 264 12.30 20.37 -19.52
N PHE A 265 12.05 21.06 -18.40
CA PHE A 265 11.05 20.65 -17.41
C PHE A 265 9.65 21.19 -17.77
N ASP A 266 8.64 20.32 -17.71
CA ASP A 266 7.23 20.66 -17.94
C ASP A 266 6.36 20.09 -16.80
N PHE A 267 5.77 20.99 -16.02
CA PHE A 267 4.88 20.64 -14.91
C PHE A 267 3.38 20.81 -15.26
N SER A 268 3.05 21.22 -16.49
CA SER A 268 1.68 21.60 -16.87
C SER A 268 0.66 20.48 -16.68
N TYR A 269 1.05 19.22 -16.88
CA TYR A 269 0.20 18.06 -16.60
C TYR A 269 -0.14 17.97 -15.11
N TYR A 270 0.86 18.03 -14.24
CA TYR A 270 0.68 17.93 -12.79
C TYR A 270 0.01 19.16 -12.19
N ASP A 271 0.33 20.36 -12.66
CA ASP A 271 -0.30 21.61 -12.22
C ASP A 271 -1.81 21.58 -12.42
N ARG A 272 -2.28 21.05 -13.56
CA ARG A 272 -3.71 20.91 -13.83
C ARG A 272 -4.40 19.91 -12.90
N LEU A 273 -3.72 18.82 -12.55
CA LEU A 273 -4.25 17.83 -11.63
C LEU A 273 -4.29 18.37 -10.19
N ILE A 274 -3.21 19.01 -9.75
CA ILE A 274 -3.07 19.59 -8.41
C ILE A 274 -4.08 20.72 -8.22
N ASP A 275 -4.29 21.60 -9.22
CA ASP A 275 -5.33 22.62 -9.18
C ASP A 275 -6.73 22.01 -9.08
N ALA A 276 -7.02 20.96 -9.85
CA ALA A 276 -8.30 20.26 -9.77
C ALA A 276 -8.54 19.63 -8.39
N ILE A 277 -7.52 19.03 -7.78
CA ILE A 277 -7.57 18.49 -6.40
C ILE A 277 -7.80 19.63 -5.40
N GLY A 278 -7.08 20.75 -5.55
CA GLY A 278 -7.17 21.92 -4.68
C GLY A 278 -8.56 22.57 -4.64
N ARG A 279 -9.30 22.55 -5.76
CA ARG A 279 -10.68 23.04 -5.82
C ARG A 279 -11.66 22.30 -4.90
N HIS A 280 -11.30 21.12 -4.43
CA HIS A 280 -12.07 20.33 -3.46
C HIS A 280 -11.55 20.45 -2.01
N GLY A 281 -10.61 21.37 -1.76
CA GLY A 281 -10.02 21.58 -0.43
C GLY A 281 -9.05 20.47 0.00
N LEU A 282 -8.51 19.73 -0.96
CA LEU A 282 -7.51 18.68 -0.75
C LEU A 282 -6.12 19.16 -1.19
N LYS A 283 -5.08 18.58 -0.60
CA LYS A 283 -3.69 18.75 -1.05
C LYS A 283 -3.25 17.60 -1.95
N CYS A 284 -2.05 17.69 -2.50
CA CYS A 284 -1.41 16.58 -3.21
C CYS A 284 -0.30 15.94 -2.36
N PHE A 285 -0.14 14.62 -2.50
CA PHE A 285 0.95 13.85 -1.88
C PHE A 285 1.66 13.01 -2.95
N PRO A 286 2.55 13.56 -3.79
CA PRO A 286 3.09 12.82 -4.92
C PRO A 286 4.12 11.77 -4.50
N LEU A 287 4.12 10.62 -5.19
CA LEU A 287 5.23 9.69 -5.25
C LEU A 287 6.19 10.15 -6.37
N LEU A 288 7.45 10.43 -6.02
CA LEU A 288 8.48 10.91 -6.95
C LEU A 288 9.27 9.75 -7.53
N ILE A 289 9.18 9.51 -8.85
CA ILE A 289 9.73 8.29 -9.48
C ILE A 289 10.78 8.65 -10.53
N ILE A 290 12.04 8.45 -10.15
CA ILE A 290 13.23 8.80 -10.95
C ILE A 290 14.20 7.60 -10.92
N GLY A 291 13.81 6.48 -11.54
CA GLY A 291 14.63 5.26 -11.57
C GLY A 291 13.91 4.00 -12.06
N SER A 292 12.58 3.94 -11.91
CA SER A 292 11.77 2.81 -12.42
C SER A 292 11.57 2.88 -13.94
N ALA A 293 11.65 1.74 -14.61
CA ALA A 293 11.70 1.64 -16.07
C ALA A 293 10.54 2.33 -16.82
N TYR A 294 9.30 2.23 -16.31
CA TYR A 294 8.13 2.86 -16.94
C TYR A 294 8.13 4.40 -16.85
N ALA A 295 8.90 4.96 -15.92
CA ALA A 295 8.99 6.39 -15.67
C ALA A 295 10.16 7.05 -16.42
N LEU A 296 11.00 6.29 -17.14
CA LEU A 296 12.20 6.83 -17.78
C LEU A 296 11.89 7.61 -19.08
N PRO A 297 12.46 8.81 -19.28
CA PRO A 297 12.35 9.54 -20.54
C PRO A 297 13.02 8.80 -21.70
N THR A 298 12.50 8.96 -22.92
CA THR A 298 13.11 8.31 -24.12
C THR A 298 14.52 8.83 -24.41
N TRP A 299 14.80 10.11 -24.13
CA TRP A 299 16.14 10.67 -24.33
C TRP A 299 17.18 10.05 -23.37
N PHE A 300 16.77 9.71 -22.15
CA PHE A 300 17.64 9.11 -21.15
C PHE A 300 17.93 7.65 -21.49
N ILE A 301 16.91 6.88 -21.87
CA ILE A 301 17.09 5.48 -22.32
C ILE A 301 18.13 5.34 -23.44
N ASN A 302 18.18 6.32 -24.35
CA ASN A 302 19.13 6.33 -25.47
C ASN A 302 20.50 6.95 -25.11
N SER A 303 20.68 7.41 -23.87
CA SER A 303 21.90 8.03 -23.37
C SER A 303 22.92 6.96 -22.93
N PRO A 304 24.24 7.20 -23.05
CA PRO A 304 25.26 6.36 -22.41
C PRO A 304 25.19 6.35 -20.87
N ASP A 305 24.46 7.31 -20.28
CA ASP A 305 24.22 7.42 -18.84
C ASP A 305 23.20 6.39 -18.33
N ASN A 306 22.43 5.74 -19.21
CA ASN A 306 21.49 4.69 -18.83
C ASN A 306 22.28 3.42 -18.43
N LYS A 307 22.44 3.22 -17.11
CA LYS A 307 23.10 2.06 -16.53
C LYS A 307 22.06 1.20 -15.82
N GLU A 308 21.83 0.03 -16.38
CA GLU A 308 20.78 -0.90 -15.98
C GLU A 308 21.29 -1.86 -14.91
N PHE A 309 20.38 -2.34 -14.05
CA PHE A 309 20.69 -3.49 -13.20
C PHE A 309 20.94 -4.74 -14.04
N VAL A 310 21.81 -5.62 -13.59
CA VAL A 310 22.00 -6.95 -14.20
C VAL A 310 21.75 -8.04 -13.15
N CYS A 311 20.92 -9.01 -13.52
CA CYS A 311 20.62 -10.18 -12.69
C CYS A 311 21.86 -11.09 -12.57
N LEU A 312 22.25 -11.47 -11.35
CA LEU A 312 23.37 -12.38 -11.10
C LEU A 312 23.04 -13.83 -11.50
N GLU A 313 21.77 -14.24 -11.43
CA GLU A 313 21.34 -15.59 -11.75
C GLU A 313 21.36 -15.88 -13.26
N HIS A 314 21.00 -14.88 -14.07
CA HIS A 314 20.77 -15.06 -15.51
C HIS A 314 21.71 -14.23 -16.39
N HIS A 315 22.44 -13.27 -15.82
CA HIS A 315 23.25 -12.29 -16.55
C HIS A 315 22.43 -11.50 -17.58
N VAL A 316 21.16 -11.24 -17.27
CA VAL A 316 20.23 -10.48 -18.12
C VAL A 316 19.98 -9.12 -17.48
N SER A 317 20.00 -8.08 -18.32
CA SER A 317 19.74 -6.70 -17.92
C SER A 317 18.28 -6.46 -17.57
N ASN A 318 18.05 -5.53 -16.63
CA ASN A 318 16.75 -4.98 -16.30
C ASN A 318 16.78 -3.45 -16.47
N PRO A 319 15.83 -2.85 -17.20
CA PRO A 319 15.83 -1.42 -17.54
C PRO A 319 15.68 -0.46 -16.34
N ILE A 320 15.50 -0.96 -15.12
CA ILE A 320 15.58 -0.18 -13.89
C ILE A 320 17.05 0.22 -13.65
N GLN A 321 17.27 1.46 -13.20
CA GLN A 321 18.62 2.02 -13.07
C GLN A 321 19.40 1.41 -11.92
N SER A 322 20.67 1.07 -12.17
CA SER A 322 21.62 0.61 -11.16
C SER A 322 21.87 1.71 -10.14
N ILE A 323 21.77 1.37 -8.85
CA ILE A 323 22.03 2.31 -7.74
C ILE A 323 23.52 2.62 -7.55
N TRP A 324 24.39 1.80 -8.16
CA TRP A 324 25.84 1.96 -8.09
C TRP A 324 26.37 2.87 -9.21
N ALA A 325 25.56 3.12 -10.25
CA ALA A 325 25.94 4.01 -11.34
C ALA A 325 25.98 5.48 -10.88
N PRO A 326 27.15 6.16 -10.95
CA PRO A 326 27.28 7.55 -10.52
C PRO A 326 26.48 8.53 -11.40
N GLU A 327 26.26 8.21 -12.67
CA GLU A 327 25.53 9.05 -13.61
C GLU A 327 24.07 9.25 -13.22
N HIS A 328 23.44 8.20 -12.65
CA HIS A 328 22.04 8.27 -12.22
C HIS A 328 21.83 9.30 -11.11
N ARG A 329 22.81 9.45 -10.21
CA ARG A 329 22.77 10.45 -9.13
C ARG A 329 22.61 11.88 -9.66
N ASN A 330 23.34 12.21 -10.73
CA ASN A 330 23.31 13.54 -11.33
C ASN A 330 21.91 13.88 -11.85
N HIS A 331 21.23 12.92 -12.47
CA HIS A 331 19.88 13.12 -13.01
C HIS A 331 18.83 13.24 -11.90
N VAL A 332 18.90 12.38 -10.88
CA VAL A 332 18.02 12.46 -9.70
C VAL A 332 18.11 13.85 -9.05
N GLN A 333 19.31 14.34 -8.75
CA GLN A 333 19.48 15.66 -8.11
C GLN A 333 18.86 16.79 -8.93
N ARG A 334 19.07 16.77 -10.25
CA ARG A 334 18.61 17.81 -11.16
C ARG A 334 17.08 17.85 -11.26
N VAL A 335 16.45 16.67 -11.31
CA VAL A 335 14.98 16.53 -11.33
C VAL A 335 14.37 16.92 -9.98
N LEU A 336 14.95 16.45 -8.86
CA LEU A 336 14.49 16.84 -7.52
C LEU A 336 14.59 18.35 -7.31
N ALA A 337 15.68 18.99 -7.74
CA ALA A 337 15.85 20.44 -7.67
C ALA A 337 14.79 21.19 -8.50
N ALA A 338 14.42 20.67 -9.68
CA ALA A 338 13.37 21.27 -10.51
C ALA A 338 11.99 21.15 -9.84
N ILE A 339 11.66 19.98 -9.28
CA ILE A 339 10.41 19.75 -8.52
C ILE A 339 10.35 20.70 -7.31
N GLY A 340 11.43 20.76 -6.53
CA GLY A 340 11.49 21.61 -5.34
C GLY A 340 11.36 23.08 -5.66
N LYS A 341 12.04 23.57 -6.71
CA LYS A 341 11.89 24.94 -7.20
C LYS A 341 10.44 25.29 -7.58
N HIS A 342 9.69 24.32 -8.10
CA HIS A 342 8.33 24.54 -8.60
C HIS A 342 7.26 24.41 -7.51
N TYR A 343 7.39 23.45 -6.58
CA TYR A 343 6.34 23.11 -5.62
C TYR A 343 6.67 23.37 -4.14
N ASP A 344 7.94 23.39 -3.72
CA ASP A 344 8.26 23.52 -2.28
C ASP A 344 7.80 24.87 -1.73
N GLY A 345 7.23 24.86 -0.53
CA GLY A 345 6.74 26.08 0.14
C GLY A 345 5.48 26.73 -0.46
N THR A 346 4.93 26.20 -1.56
CA THR A 346 3.70 26.73 -2.19
C THR A 346 2.42 26.40 -1.41
N GLY A 347 2.47 25.38 -0.53
CA GLY A 347 1.34 24.92 0.27
C GLY A 347 0.40 23.92 -0.43
N VAL A 348 0.63 23.62 -1.71
CA VAL A 348 -0.19 22.65 -2.49
C VAL A 348 0.14 21.19 -2.15
N LEU A 349 1.37 20.95 -1.68
CA LEU A 349 1.82 19.64 -1.23
C LEU A 349 1.55 19.46 0.27
N GLU A 350 1.06 18.29 0.66
CA GLU A 350 1.00 17.86 2.05
C GLU A 350 2.31 17.18 2.48
N GLY A 351 2.92 16.44 1.56
CA GLY A 351 4.18 15.74 1.69
C GLY A 351 4.55 15.06 0.38
N VAL A 352 5.69 14.38 0.33
CA VAL A 352 6.10 13.54 -0.81
C VAL A 352 6.50 12.15 -0.34
N ARG A 353 6.22 11.14 -1.18
CA ARG A 353 6.82 9.82 -1.06
C ARG A 353 8.01 9.69 -2.00
N LEU A 354 9.11 9.14 -1.50
CA LEU A 354 10.29 8.85 -2.31
C LEU A 354 10.10 7.55 -3.09
N GLY A 355 10.37 7.59 -4.39
CA GLY A 355 10.45 6.42 -5.27
C GLY A 355 11.86 6.22 -5.83
N PRO A 356 12.81 5.79 -4.98
CA PRO A 356 14.23 5.79 -5.32
C PRO A 356 14.64 4.67 -6.28
N SER A 357 13.89 3.56 -6.35
CA SER A 357 14.22 2.40 -7.20
C SER A 357 13.00 1.49 -7.44
N GLY A 358 13.23 0.21 -7.71
CA GLY A 358 12.21 -0.83 -7.75
C GLY A 358 11.24 -0.73 -8.92
N ASN A 359 10.28 -1.65 -8.95
CA ASN A 359 9.33 -1.80 -10.04
C ASN A 359 8.29 -0.67 -10.08
N TYR A 360 7.89 -0.18 -8.91
CA TYR A 360 6.83 0.81 -8.74
C TYR A 360 7.30 2.14 -8.15
N GLY A 361 8.61 2.35 -7.97
CA GLY A 361 9.16 3.46 -7.18
C GLY A 361 9.28 3.08 -5.70
N GLU A 362 9.84 1.91 -5.41
CA GLU A 362 10.01 1.38 -4.05
C GLU A 362 11.47 1.44 -3.62
N SER A 363 11.74 1.44 -2.31
CA SER A 363 13.10 1.40 -1.75
C SER A 363 13.68 -0.01 -1.70
N GLN A 364 13.63 -0.71 -2.83
CA GLN A 364 14.09 -2.09 -2.98
C GLN A 364 14.64 -2.36 -4.39
N TYR A 365 15.38 -3.46 -4.52
CA TYR A 365 15.77 -4.02 -5.81
C TYR A 365 14.55 -4.63 -6.53
N PRO A 366 14.66 -4.89 -7.84
CA PRO A 366 13.55 -5.48 -8.58
C PRO A 366 13.09 -6.81 -7.97
N ALA A 367 11.80 -6.93 -7.63
CA ALA A 367 11.28 -8.11 -6.90
C ALA A 367 9.96 -8.68 -7.47
N GLY A 368 9.36 -8.03 -8.48
CA GLY A 368 8.13 -8.47 -9.12
C GLY A 368 7.44 -7.32 -9.86
N GLY A 369 6.41 -7.58 -10.66
CA GLY A 369 5.72 -6.51 -11.40
C GLY A 369 6.41 -6.10 -12.70
N ASN A 370 5.75 -6.39 -13.82
CA ASN A 370 6.35 -6.27 -15.15
C ASN A 370 6.05 -4.91 -15.82
N TRP A 371 6.49 -3.82 -15.20
CA TRP A 371 6.20 -2.44 -15.63
C TRP A 371 7.38 -1.83 -16.39
N GLY A 372 7.69 -2.38 -17.56
CA GLY A 372 8.86 -1.97 -18.32
C GLY A 372 8.65 -0.68 -19.10
N PHE A 373 9.73 -0.23 -19.74
CA PHE A 373 9.70 0.98 -20.55
C PHE A 373 8.61 0.91 -21.63
N LYS A 374 7.68 1.87 -21.61
CA LYS A 374 6.49 1.92 -22.50
C LYS A 374 5.67 0.62 -22.50
N GLY A 375 5.55 -0.02 -21.33
CA GLY A 375 4.76 -1.25 -21.15
C GLY A 375 5.39 -2.50 -21.76
N LYS A 376 6.64 -2.44 -22.24
CA LYS A 376 7.35 -3.63 -22.72
C LYS A 376 7.65 -4.57 -21.54
N PRO A 377 7.59 -5.89 -21.75
CA PRO A 377 8.07 -6.84 -20.76
C PRO A 377 9.55 -6.61 -20.42
N MET A 378 9.93 -6.83 -19.16
CA MET A 378 11.29 -6.81 -18.66
C MET A 378 11.64 -8.11 -17.93
N HIS A 379 12.94 -8.40 -17.79
CA HIS A 379 13.41 -9.50 -16.96
C HIS A 379 13.20 -9.17 -15.48
N ILE A 380 12.41 -9.97 -14.76
CA ILE A 380 12.03 -9.69 -13.37
C ILE A 380 11.75 -10.97 -12.58
N HIS A 381 12.30 -11.04 -11.36
CA HIS A 381 12.03 -12.04 -10.34
C HIS A 381 12.63 -11.58 -9.01
N ILE A 382 12.29 -12.24 -7.91
CA ILE A 382 13.04 -12.09 -6.66
C ILE A 382 14.41 -12.75 -6.87
N GLY A 383 15.50 -12.00 -6.72
CA GLY A 383 16.87 -12.43 -6.97
C GLY A 383 17.87 -11.31 -6.70
N TYR A 384 19.15 -11.55 -7.01
CA TYR A 384 20.23 -10.60 -6.76
C TYR A 384 20.59 -9.80 -8.02
N TRP A 385 20.37 -8.49 -7.94
CA TRP A 385 20.52 -7.54 -9.05
C TRP A 385 21.83 -6.76 -8.98
N ALA A 386 22.96 -7.46 -8.93
CA ALA A 386 24.29 -6.87 -8.72
C ALA A 386 25.34 -7.35 -9.75
N GLY A 387 24.90 -7.73 -10.94
CA GLY A 387 25.78 -8.19 -12.02
C GLY A 387 26.34 -7.08 -12.91
N ASP A 388 25.98 -5.82 -12.68
CA ASP A 388 26.45 -4.70 -13.48
C ASP A 388 27.88 -4.28 -13.09
N PRO A 389 28.67 -3.69 -14.02
CA PRO A 389 30.07 -3.36 -13.74
C PRO A 389 30.28 -2.43 -12.54
N ASP A 390 29.37 -1.49 -12.30
CA ASP A 390 29.46 -0.55 -11.17
C ASP A 390 29.18 -1.25 -9.83
N ALA A 391 28.27 -2.22 -9.80
CA ALA A 391 28.08 -3.12 -8.66
C ALA A 391 29.35 -3.89 -8.32
N VAL A 392 30.04 -4.44 -9.32
CA VAL A 392 31.31 -5.18 -9.12
C VAL A 392 32.37 -4.28 -8.49
N ILE A 393 32.53 -3.04 -8.99
CA ILE A 393 33.49 -2.07 -8.44
C ILE A 393 33.12 -1.71 -6.99
N SER A 394 31.84 -1.44 -6.73
CA SER A 394 31.33 -1.14 -5.39
C SER A 394 31.62 -2.28 -4.41
N PHE A 395 31.40 -3.53 -4.82
CA PHE A 395 31.67 -4.70 -3.99
C PHE A 395 33.15 -4.84 -3.65
N ARG A 396 34.04 -4.67 -4.63
CA ARG A 396 35.50 -4.70 -4.42
C ARG A 396 35.94 -3.64 -3.41
N ASN A 397 35.44 -2.41 -3.55
CA ASN A 397 35.76 -1.31 -2.63
C ASN A 397 35.27 -1.60 -1.19
N TYR A 398 34.08 -2.20 -1.05
CA TYR A 398 33.57 -2.63 0.25
C TYR A 398 34.50 -3.66 0.90
N LEU A 399 34.92 -4.68 0.15
CA LEU A 399 35.80 -5.74 0.65
C LEU A 399 37.20 -5.22 0.98
N GLU A 400 37.77 -4.36 0.14
CA GLU A 400 39.06 -3.73 0.40
C GLU A 400 39.00 -2.88 1.68
N GLY A 401 37.95 -2.08 1.84
CA GLY A 401 37.74 -1.29 3.06
C GLY A 401 37.56 -2.16 4.32
N LYS A 402 36.87 -3.29 4.21
CA LYS A 402 36.60 -4.21 5.33
C LYS A 402 37.84 -4.99 5.77
N TYR A 403 38.61 -5.53 4.82
CA TYR A 403 39.69 -6.47 5.11
C TYR A 403 41.10 -5.83 5.07
N GLY A 404 41.26 -4.72 4.35
CA GLY A 404 42.52 -4.00 4.14
C GLY A 404 43.57 -4.74 3.30
N ALA A 405 43.62 -6.07 3.37
CA ALA A 405 44.54 -6.93 2.63
C ALA A 405 43.84 -8.21 2.16
N ILE A 406 44.12 -8.62 0.93
CA ILE A 406 43.50 -9.80 0.30
C ILE A 406 43.74 -11.10 1.11
N ALA A 407 44.87 -11.19 1.80
CA ALA A 407 45.19 -12.34 2.66
C ALA A 407 44.18 -12.53 3.80
N HIS A 408 43.67 -11.44 4.39
CA HIS A 408 42.67 -11.51 5.45
C HIS A 408 41.32 -11.98 4.92
N LEU A 409 40.91 -11.48 3.74
CA LEU A 409 39.69 -11.95 3.07
C LEU A 409 39.79 -13.44 2.73
N ASN A 410 40.89 -13.86 2.10
CA ASN A 410 41.12 -15.26 1.75
C ASN A 410 41.05 -16.19 2.97
N GLN A 411 41.59 -15.77 4.11
CA GLN A 411 41.47 -16.50 5.38
C GLN A 411 40.01 -16.59 5.86
N ALA A 412 39.30 -15.47 5.85
CA ALA A 412 37.91 -15.36 6.30
C ALA A 412 36.95 -16.19 5.44
N TRP A 413 37.11 -16.13 4.11
CA TRP A 413 36.26 -16.83 3.15
C TRP A 413 36.70 -18.28 2.90
N GLY A 414 37.96 -18.62 3.21
CA GLY A 414 38.53 -19.91 2.86
C GLY A 414 38.79 -20.05 1.36
N GLU A 415 39.16 -18.94 0.72
CA GLU A 415 39.36 -18.82 -0.73
C GLU A 415 40.79 -18.35 -1.04
N ALA A 416 41.15 -18.26 -2.33
CA ALA A 416 42.51 -17.98 -2.78
C ALA A 416 42.54 -16.97 -3.94
N HIS A 417 41.92 -15.80 -3.73
CA HIS A 417 41.94 -14.70 -4.69
C HIS A 417 43.33 -14.06 -4.77
N PRO A 418 43.88 -13.80 -5.98
CA PRO A 418 45.18 -13.15 -6.14
C PRO A 418 45.17 -11.67 -5.74
N SER A 419 44.04 -10.97 -5.86
CA SER A 419 43.86 -9.57 -5.48
C SER A 419 42.37 -9.24 -5.32
N PHE A 420 42.02 -8.02 -4.89
CA PHE A 420 40.60 -7.62 -4.81
C PHE A 420 39.96 -7.48 -6.20
N GLU A 421 40.74 -7.12 -7.21
CA GLU A 421 40.33 -6.94 -8.60
C GLU A 421 39.86 -8.23 -9.28
N SER A 422 40.22 -9.40 -8.75
CA SER A 422 39.72 -10.69 -9.26
C SER A 422 38.36 -11.10 -8.71
N ILE A 423 37.82 -10.36 -7.73
CA ILE A 423 36.58 -10.73 -7.06
C ILE A 423 35.39 -10.20 -7.85
N GLU A 424 34.35 -11.02 -8.00
CA GLU A 424 33.03 -10.64 -8.50
C GLU A 424 31.96 -11.08 -7.49
N PRO A 425 30.84 -10.35 -7.36
CA PRO A 425 29.72 -10.79 -6.54
C PRO A 425 29.14 -12.08 -7.12
N MET A 426 29.09 -13.12 -6.29
CA MET A 426 28.47 -14.41 -6.61
C MET A 426 27.16 -14.58 -5.86
N LEU A 427 26.33 -15.54 -6.28
CA LEU A 427 25.12 -15.88 -5.51
C LEU A 427 25.50 -16.34 -4.10
N PRO A 428 24.71 -15.99 -3.06
CA PRO A 428 25.04 -16.30 -1.66
C PRO A 428 25.38 -17.77 -1.39
N VAL A 429 24.72 -18.69 -2.10
CA VAL A 429 24.92 -20.15 -1.97
C VAL A 429 26.26 -20.63 -2.53
N GLN A 430 26.97 -19.81 -3.31
CA GLN A 430 28.24 -20.17 -3.95
C GLN A 430 29.47 -19.89 -3.08
N TYR A 431 29.34 -19.11 -2.01
CA TYR A 431 30.45 -18.84 -1.09
C TYR A 431 30.77 -20.08 -0.24
N MET A 432 32.07 -20.35 -0.08
CA MET A 432 32.55 -21.55 0.61
C MET A 432 32.28 -21.53 2.12
N LYS A 433 32.36 -20.34 2.74
CA LYS A 433 32.12 -20.15 4.17
C LYS A 433 30.96 -19.17 4.41
N PRO A 434 30.22 -19.33 5.52
CA PRO A 434 29.17 -18.39 5.94
C PRO A 434 29.62 -16.92 5.91
N ARG A 435 30.86 -16.64 6.30
CA ARG A 435 31.41 -15.27 6.31
C ARG A 435 31.38 -14.59 4.93
N GLY A 436 31.72 -15.29 3.85
CA GLY A 436 31.67 -14.70 2.50
C GLY A 436 30.25 -14.43 2.02
N ARG A 437 29.32 -15.33 2.38
CA ARG A 437 27.88 -15.13 2.16
C ARG A 437 27.36 -13.88 2.89
N LEU A 438 27.70 -13.73 4.17
CA LEU A 438 27.31 -12.57 4.97
C LEU A 438 27.83 -11.28 4.36
N ASP A 439 29.12 -11.23 3.99
CA ASP A 439 29.73 -10.05 3.39
C ASP A 439 29.02 -9.61 2.10
N MET A 440 28.66 -10.56 1.23
CA MET A 440 27.91 -10.27 0.01
C MET A 440 26.52 -9.70 0.33
N THR A 441 25.77 -10.37 1.20
CA THR A 441 24.39 -9.97 1.52
C THR A 441 24.31 -8.67 2.33
N ASP A 442 25.28 -8.42 3.21
CA ASP A 442 25.43 -7.17 3.96
C ASP A 442 25.72 -6.00 3.02
N TRP A 443 26.75 -6.13 2.16
CA TRP A 443 27.05 -5.12 1.15
C TRP A 443 25.85 -4.82 0.25
N TYR A 444 25.15 -5.86 -0.22
CA TYR A 444 24.00 -5.72 -1.11
C TYR A 444 22.86 -4.94 -0.43
N THR A 445 22.45 -5.37 0.77
CA THR A 445 21.36 -4.72 1.52
C THR A 445 21.73 -3.29 1.94
N ARG A 446 22.97 -3.09 2.41
CA ARG A 446 23.47 -1.78 2.81
C ARG A 446 23.55 -0.81 1.63
N SER A 447 23.93 -1.27 0.45
CA SER A 447 23.98 -0.44 -0.75
C SER A 447 22.61 0.20 -1.06
N MET A 448 21.51 -0.55 -0.93
CA MET A 448 20.16 0.00 -1.10
C MET A 448 19.82 1.01 0.00
N THR A 449 20.18 0.74 1.26
CA THR A 449 19.96 1.66 2.37
C THR A 449 20.71 2.97 2.18
N ASP A 450 21.99 2.91 1.78
CA ASP A 450 22.83 4.07 1.52
C ASP A 450 22.32 4.87 0.30
N TRP A 451 21.82 4.18 -0.73
CA TRP A 451 21.14 4.80 -1.87
C TRP A 451 19.92 5.60 -1.44
N CYS A 452 19.05 4.99 -0.64
CA CYS A 452 17.82 5.64 -0.21
C CYS A 452 18.08 6.78 0.76
N GLU A 453 19.04 6.64 1.69
CA GLU A 453 19.48 7.74 2.55
C GLU A 453 19.94 8.94 1.73
N TRP A 454 20.81 8.72 0.74
CA TRP A 454 21.28 9.78 -0.14
C TRP A 454 20.11 10.46 -0.87
N TRP A 455 19.18 9.67 -1.40
CA TRP A 455 17.98 10.18 -2.06
C TRP A 455 17.14 11.07 -1.14
N ALA A 456 16.95 10.66 0.12
CA ALA A 456 16.22 11.41 1.13
C ALA A 456 16.94 12.72 1.49
N VAL A 457 18.26 12.70 1.63
CA VAL A 457 19.09 13.89 1.87
C VAL A 457 19.00 14.88 0.71
N GLU A 458 19.12 14.43 -0.53
CA GLU A 458 18.99 15.31 -1.70
C GLU A 458 17.57 15.85 -1.86
N THR A 459 16.55 15.05 -1.56
CA THR A 459 15.16 15.53 -1.55
C THR A 459 14.95 16.60 -0.49
N ARG A 460 15.48 16.42 0.73
CA ARG A 460 15.39 17.43 1.80
C ARG A 460 16.10 18.74 1.41
N LYS A 461 17.23 18.67 0.71
CA LYS A 461 17.91 19.87 0.17
C LYS A 461 17.05 20.60 -0.85
N ALA A 462 16.40 19.87 -1.76
CA ALA A 462 15.54 20.44 -2.79
C ALA A 462 14.19 20.96 -2.24
N MET A 463 13.67 20.31 -1.21
CA MET A 463 12.32 20.54 -0.66
C MET A 463 12.36 20.72 0.87
N PRO A 464 13.01 21.78 1.39
CA PRO A 464 13.17 21.99 2.82
C PRO A 464 11.84 22.18 3.58
N ALA A 465 10.78 22.71 2.94
CA ALA A 465 9.50 22.96 3.60
C ALA A 465 8.52 21.77 3.55
N THR A 466 8.78 20.77 2.70
CA THR A 466 7.85 19.66 2.45
C THR A 466 8.14 18.46 3.35
N LYS A 467 7.10 17.78 3.86
CA LYS A 467 7.28 16.50 4.58
C LYS A 467 7.76 15.42 3.61
N ILE A 468 8.68 14.57 4.06
CA ILE A 468 9.30 13.54 3.22
C ILE A 468 9.11 12.19 3.88
N TYR A 469 8.53 11.25 3.13
CA TYR A 469 8.38 9.86 3.54
C TYR A 469 9.15 8.95 2.58
N GLN A 470 10.01 8.11 3.15
CA GLN A 470 10.60 7.03 2.39
C GLN A 470 9.66 5.82 2.39
N SER A 471 9.46 5.19 1.24
CA SER A 471 8.74 3.92 1.17
C SER A 471 9.64 2.79 1.68
N SER A 472 9.08 1.81 2.38
CA SER A 472 9.78 0.57 2.68
C SER A 472 8.78 -0.58 2.60
N GLY A 473 9.18 -1.70 2.00
CA GLY A 473 8.25 -2.77 1.64
C GLY A 473 8.94 -4.14 1.60
N GLY A 474 8.15 -5.16 1.26
CA GLY A 474 8.59 -6.57 1.32
C GLY A 474 8.20 -7.24 2.63
N TRP A 475 8.79 -8.40 2.91
CA TRP A 475 8.52 -9.18 4.13
C TRP A 475 9.81 -9.76 4.71
N GLY A 476 10.90 -9.00 4.62
CA GLY A 476 12.17 -9.35 5.27
C GLY A 476 13.13 -10.21 4.45
N PHE A 477 12.79 -10.64 3.24
CA PHE A 477 13.73 -11.38 2.39
C PHE A 477 14.85 -10.47 1.86
N ARG A 478 16.09 -10.97 1.82
CA ARG A 478 17.29 -10.16 1.55
C ARG A 478 17.48 -9.79 0.08
N GLU A 479 16.89 -10.53 -0.84
CA GLU A 479 16.97 -10.28 -2.28
C GLU A 479 16.29 -8.96 -2.69
N ALA A 480 15.35 -8.44 -1.89
CA ALA A 480 14.82 -7.09 -2.09
C ALA A 480 15.80 -5.99 -1.66
N GLY A 481 16.81 -6.30 -0.84
CA GLY A 481 17.73 -5.31 -0.26
C GLY A 481 17.07 -4.35 0.73
N THR A 482 15.84 -4.63 1.17
CA THR A 482 15.17 -3.81 2.19
C THR A 482 15.71 -4.15 3.57
N ASP A 483 16.33 -3.17 4.22
CA ASP A 483 16.64 -3.18 5.64
C ASP A 483 15.71 -2.19 6.34
N PHE A 484 14.72 -2.72 7.07
CA PHE A 484 13.72 -1.89 7.74
C PHE A 484 14.34 -0.98 8.80
N SER A 485 15.27 -1.47 9.61
CA SER A 485 15.88 -0.67 10.68
C SER A 485 16.87 0.35 10.11
N GLY A 486 17.70 -0.07 9.15
CA GLY A 486 18.66 0.81 8.46
C GLY A 486 17.96 1.94 7.70
N GLN A 487 16.95 1.62 6.88
CA GLN A 487 16.18 2.63 6.15
C GLN A 487 15.39 3.55 7.09
N THR A 488 14.90 3.04 8.22
CA THR A 488 14.24 3.91 9.21
C THR A 488 15.24 4.85 9.89
N LYS A 489 16.40 4.33 10.32
CA LYS A 489 17.47 5.10 10.96
C LYS A 489 17.99 6.23 10.06
N SER A 490 18.08 6.00 8.75
CA SER A 490 18.56 7.02 7.81
C SER A 490 17.66 8.26 7.75
N MET A 491 16.34 8.10 7.97
CA MET A 491 15.37 9.19 7.95
C MET A 491 15.51 10.18 9.11
N VAL A 492 16.19 9.78 10.20
CA VAL A 492 16.52 10.68 11.33
C VAL A 492 17.30 11.91 10.85
N LYS A 493 18.22 11.73 9.89
CA LYS A 493 19.11 12.79 9.39
C LYS A 493 18.36 13.95 8.73
N ILE A 494 17.17 13.68 8.21
CA ILE A 494 16.36 14.67 7.49
C ILE A 494 15.04 15.01 8.17
N GLN A 495 14.82 14.48 9.39
CA GLN A 495 13.54 14.57 10.11
C GLN A 495 12.37 14.15 9.21
N GLY A 496 12.56 13.06 8.47
CA GLY A 496 11.55 12.49 7.59
C GLY A 496 10.83 11.31 8.25
N GLY A 497 9.81 10.78 7.57
CA GLY A 497 9.07 9.60 8.01
C GLY A 497 9.34 8.36 7.15
N ILE A 498 8.89 7.21 7.62
CA ILE A 498 8.90 5.94 6.89
C ILE A 498 7.46 5.50 6.60
N ARG A 499 7.17 5.06 5.38
CA ARG A 499 5.86 4.50 5.00
C ARG A 499 6.00 3.05 4.60
N MET A 500 5.36 2.17 5.36
CA MET A 500 5.30 0.74 5.06
C MET A 500 4.31 0.45 3.94
N THR A 501 4.76 -0.15 2.84
CA THR A 501 3.95 -0.36 1.61
C THR A 501 3.39 -1.76 1.46
N ASN A 502 3.47 -2.56 2.52
CA ASN A 502 3.28 -4.01 2.52
C ASN A 502 2.12 -4.47 3.41
N GLU A 503 1.23 -3.58 3.89
CA GLU A 503 0.06 -4.02 4.66
C GLU A 503 -0.86 -4.93 3.83
N THR A 504 -1.24 -6.06 4.38
CA THR A 504 -2.22 -6.97 3.78
C THR A 504 -3.60 -6.70 4.34
N ASP A 505 -4.60 -7.42 3.80
CA ASP A 505 -5.95 -7.45 4.37
C ASP A 505 -6.00 -7.98 5.81
N SER A 506 -4.98 -8.72 6.26
CA SER A 506 -4.97 -9.43 7.53
C SER A 506 -4.21 -8.66 8.62
N LEU A 507 -4.90 -8.24 9.68
CA LEU A 507 -4.26 -7.65 10.86
C LEU A 507 -3.17 -8.56 11.44
N ALA A 508 -3.45 -9.86 11.55
CA ALA A 508 -2.49 -10.83 12.08
C ALA A 508 -1.18 -10.80 11.29
N GLN A 509 -1.26 -10.69 9.95
CA GLN A 509 -0.08 -10.55 9.09
C GLN A 509 0.63 -9.23 9.29
N ASN A 510 -0.12 -8.13 9.29
CA ASN A 510 0.41 -6.77 9.47
C ASN A 510 1.21 -6.66 10.76
N ILE A 511 0.77 -7.33 11.83
CA ILE A 511 1.47 -7.32 13.11
C ILE A 511 2.85 -7.97 13.04
N TYR A 512 3.15 -8.95 12.17
CA TYR A 512 4.49 -9.55 12.13
C TYR A 512 5.34 -9.09 10.94
N ILE A 513 4.74 -8.61 9.85
CA ILE A 513 5.50 -8.12 8.68
C ILE A 513 6.00 -6.67 8.86
N ASN A 514 5.25 -5.84 9.61
CA ASN A 514 5.58 -4.41 9.77
C ASN A 514 6.22 -4.08 11.12
N ARG A 515 6.22 -5.03 12.07
CA ARG A 515 6.61 -4.73 13.45
C ARG A 515 8.06 -4.32 13.59
N LEU A 516 8.99 -4.90 12.84
CA LEU A 516 10.38 -4.47 12.90
C LEU A 516 10.53 -2.99 12.53
N ALA A 517 9.90 -2.57 11.44
CA ALA A 517 9.89 -1.16 11.04
C ALA A 517 9.17 -0.26 12.06
N ALA A 518 8.05 -0.70 12.63
CA ALA A 518 7.34 0.04 13.67
C ALA A 518 8.16 0.19 14.96
N THR A 519 8.83 -0.88 15.39
CA THR A 519 9.74 -0.88 16.54
C THR A 519 10.92 0.07 16.29
N ALA A 520 11.56 -0.01 15.11
CA ALA A 520 12.63 0.89 14.72
C ALA A 520 12.16 2.36 14.69
N ALA A 521 11.01 2.64 14.08
CA ALA A 521 10.46 3.98 13.97
C ALA A 521 10.21 4.62 15.34
N ARG A 522 9.60 3.87 16.27
CA ARG A 522 9.40 4.32 17.64
C ARG A 522 10.71 4.59 18.37
N HIS A 523 11.71 3.70 18.21
CA HIS A 523 12.99 3.84 18.90
C HIS A 523 13.85 4.99 18.38
N TYR A 524 13.85 5.22 17.06
CA TYR A 524 14.53 6.35 16.43
C TYR A 524 13.68 7.64 16.39
N GLN A 525 12.43 7.60 16.88
CA GLN A 525 11.49 8.72 16.85
C GLN A 525 11.21 9.25 15.44
N VAL A 526 11.08 8.32 14.49
CA VAL A 526 10.74 8.59 13.09
C VAL A 526 9.23 8.41 12.90
N PRO A 527 8.51 9.39 12.30
CA PRO A 527 7.10 9.23 11.96
C PRO A 527 6.87 7.99 11.08
N ILE A 528 5.84 7.22 11.38
CA ILE A 528 5.49 6.02 10.64
C ILE A 528 4.15 6.16 9.93
N GLY A 529 4.08 5.63 8.72
CA GLY A 529 2.86 5.51 7.95
C GLY A 529 2.65 4.13 7.36
N TYR A 530 1.42 3.88 6.93
CA TYR A 530 1.04 2.60 6.37
C TYR A 530 0.27 2.71 5.04
N GLU A 531 0.58 1.80 4.13
CA GLU A 531 0.00 1.62 2.82
C GLU A 531 -0.24 0.13 2.57
N PRO A 532 -1.40 -0.23 1.98
CA PRO A 532 -1.67 -1.62 1.65
C PRO A 532 -0.86 -2.07 0.43
N ALA A 533 -0.34 -3.29 0.46
CA ALA A 533 0.38 -3.93 -0.64
C ALA A 533 -0.50 -4.11 -1.89
N SER A 534 -1.80 -4.28 -1.68
CA SER A 534 -2.79 -4.52 -2.74
C SER A 534 -4.21 -4.28 -2.21
N SER A 535 -5.17 -5.04 -2.73
CA SER A 535 -6.57 -4.96 -2.32
C SER A 535 -6.77 -5.42 -0.87
N HIS A 536 -7.67 -4.75 -0.15
CA HIS A 536 -8.19 -5.23 1.12
C HIS A 536 -9.71 -5.05 1.22
N THR A 537 -10.31 -5.83 2.10
CA THR A 537 -11.73 -5.90 2.38
C THR A 537 -12.13 -4.91 3.48
N ALA A 538 -13.41 -4.92 3.86
CA ALA A 538 -13.90 -4.18 5.02
C ALA A 538 -13.22 -4.63 6.33
N ARG A 539 -12.83 -5.90 6.46
CA ARG A 539 -12.05 -6.39 7.60
C ARG A 539 -10.68 -5.72 7.66
N GLY A 540 -10.02 -5.57 6.51
CA GLY A 540 -8.74 -4.87 6.40
C GLY A 540 -8.80 -3.44 6.89
N VAL A 541 -9.91 -2.71 6.67
CA VAL A 541 -10.07 -1.32 7.14
C VAL A 541 -9.88 -1.22 8.66
N VAL A 542 -10.63 -2.00 9.44
CA VAL A 542 -10.56 -1.94 10.92
C VAL A 542 -9.20 -2.42 11.43
N GLY A 543 -8.68 -3.51 10.85
CA GLY A 543 -7.37 -4.04 11.21
C GLY A 543 -6.26 -2.99 11.03
N ARG A 544 -6.28 -2.28 9.91
CA ARG A 544 -5.31 -1.21 9.62
C ARG A 544 -5.49 -0.01 10.56
N ILE A 545 -6.73 0.39 10.87
CA ILE A 545 -7.01 1.46 11.86
C ILE A 545 -6.38 1.08 13.19
N TYR A 546 -6.67 -0.13 13.68
CA TYR A 546 -6.08 -0.64 14.92
C TYR A 546 -4.55 -0.63 14.87
N ASN A 547 -3.94 -1.17 13.81
CA ASN A 547 -2.48 -1.18 13.64
C ASN A 547 -1.87 0.24 13.69
N THR A 548 -2.51 1.21 13.04
CA THR A 548 -2.08 2.62 13.05
C THR A 548 -2.21 3.24 14.44
N VAL A 549 -3.28 2.92 15.16
CA VAL A 549 -3.53 3.44 16.52
C VAL A 549 -2.49 2.92 17.51
N ILE A 550 -2.21 1.62 17.51
CA ILE A 550 -1.31 0.98 18.48
C ILE A 550 0.17 1.25 18.20
N THR A 551 0.52 1.77 17.03
CA THR A 551 1.91 2.13 16.68
C THR A 551 2.14 3.63 16.71
N GLY A 552 1.10 4.42 17.04
CA GLY A 552 1.14 5.87 17.01
C GLY A 552 1.44 6.44 15.62
N GLY A 553 0.91 5.83 14.56
CA GLY A 553 1.19 6.25 13.18
C GLY A 553 0.68 7.67 12.84
N ASP A 554 1.46 8.38 12.03
CA ASP A 554 1.21 9.77 11.63
C ASP A 554 0.67 9.91 10.21
N HIS A 555 0.74 8.82 9.44
CA HIS A 555 0.40 8.82 8.02
C HIS A 555 -0.41 7.58 7.63
N TRP A 556 -1.56 7.80 7.01
CA TRP A 556 -2.43 6.75 6.50
C TRP A 556 -2.59 6.89 5.00
N PHE A 557 -2.25 5.85 4.25
CA PHE A 557 -2.55 5.77 2.84
C PHE A 557 -3.51 4.60 2.55
N THR A 558 -4.46 4.78 1.65
CA THR A 558 -5.25 3.67 1.09
C THR A 558 -5.57 3.88 -0.38
N TYR A 559 -5.63 2.80 -1.17
CA TYR A 559 -6.22 2.89 -2.50
C TYR A 559 -7.73 3.13 -2.39
N HIS A 560 -8.27 3.99 -3.25
CA HIS A 560 -9.71 4.26 -3.30
C HIS A 560 -10.54 2.98 -3.46
N LEU A 561 -10.10 2.02 -4.28
CA LEU A 561 -10.82 0.76 -4.50
C LEU A 561 -11.01 -0.05 -3.21
N ASN A 562 -10.10 0.06 -2.26
CA ASN A 562 -10.14 -0.72 -1.02
C ASN A 562 -11.15 -0.17 -0.02
N LEU A 563 -11.48 1.12 -0.12
CA LEU A 563 -12.38 1.79 0.83
C LEU A 563 -13.67 2.26 0.14
N PHE A 564 -13.57 3.02 -0.95
CA PHE A 564 -14.69 3.74 -1.55
C PHE A 564 -15.68 2.82 -2.27
N ASN A 565 -15.22 1.66 -2.75
CA ASN A 565 -16.03 0.79 -3.58
C ASN A 565 -16.82 -0.26 -2.78
N HIS A 566 -16.68 -0.35 -1.45
CA HIS A 566 -17.42 -1.33 -0.66
C HIS A 566 -18.20 -0.66 0.49
N PRO A 567 -19.54 -0.75 0.53
CA PRO A 567 -20.32 -0.07 1.57
C PRO A 567 -19.97 -0.50 2.99
N MET A 568 -19.73 -1.79 3.23
CA MET A 568 -19.21 -2.26 4.53
C MET A 568 -17.85 -1.66 4.89
N ALA A 569 -16.92 -1.47 3.94
CA ALA A 569 -15.62 -0.85 4.21
C ALA A 569 -15.78 0.63 4.63
N ILE A 570 -16.69 1.35 3.97
CA ILE A 570 -17.06 2.73 4.35
C ILE A 570 -17.72 2.75 5.73
N ALA A 571 -18.65 1.84 6.02
CA ALA A 571 -19.29 1.76 7.33
C ALA A 571 -18.24 1.52 8.43
N GLN A 572 -17.30 0.60 8.20
CA GLN A 572 -16.20 0.34 9.14
C GLN A 572 -15.27 1.54 9.32
N TRP A 573 -14.99 2.30 8.26
CA TRP A 573 -14.24 3.55 8.35
C TRP A 573 -15.00 4.62 9.16
N LEU A 574 -16.27 4.84 8.85
CA LEU A 574 -17.09 5.83 9.54
C LEU A 574 -17.26 5.51 11.04
N GLU A 575 -17.43 4.23 11.36
CA GLU A 575 -17.53 3.77 12.75
C GLU A 575 -16.19 3.90 13.50
N ASN A 576 -15.06 3.56 12.89
CA ASN A 576 -13.79 3.38 13.62
C ASN A 576 -12.75 4.50 13.42
N ALA A 577 -12.89 5.40 12.44
CA ALA A 577 -11.86 6.40 12.15
C ALA A 577 -11.59 7.35 13.33
N HIS A 578 -12.56 7.56 14.23
CA HIS A 578 -12.37 8.35 15.45
C HIS A 578 -11.27 7.78 16.37
N TRP A 579 -10.97 6.48 16.31
CA TRP A 579 -9.86 5.89 17.07
C TRP A 579 -8.51 6.44 16.64
N LEU A 580 -8.39 6.99 15.43
CA LEU A 580 -7.16 7.63 14.99
C LEU A 580 -6.79 8.81 15.92
N ASP A 581 -7.75 9.54 16.51
CA ASP A 581 -7.44 10.56 17.52
C ASP A 581 -6.80 10.00 18.81
N GLN A 582 -6.86 8.68 19.00
CA GLN A 582 -6.31 7.99 20.16
C GLN A 582 -4.97 7.30 19.86
N ARG A 583 -4.36 7.56 18.68
CA ARG A 583 -3.02 7.09 18.31
C ARG A 583 -2.02 7.38 19.44
N LYS A 584 -1.36 6.34 19.95
CA LYS A 584 -0.32 6.44 20.99
C LYS A 584 0.70 5.32 20.83
N GLN A 585 1.89 5.54 21.37
CA GLN A 585 2.90 4.49 21.42
C GLN A 585 2.47 3.36 22.37
N PRO A 586 2.77 2.10 22.02
CA PRO A 586 2.43 0.97 22.86
C PRO A 586 3.48 0.79 23.95
N PHE A 587 3.03 0.41 25.13
CA PHE A 587 3.87 -0.05 26.23
C PHE A 587 4.19 -1.53 26.01
N VAL A 588 5.46 -1.82 25.70
CA VAL A 588 5.93 -3.17 25.37
C VAL A 588 7.23 -3.44 26.11
N GLU A 589 7.26 -4.50 26.91
CA GLU A 589 8.44 -4.92 27.68
C GLU A 589 9.10 -6.19 27.13
N ILE A 590 8.52 -6.79 26.09
CA ILE A 590 8.93 -8.08 25.53
C ILE A 590 9.34 -7.90 24.06
N ALA A 591 10.52 -8.37 23.72
CA ALA A 591 11.04 -8.39 22.35
C ALA A 591 11.18 -9.81 21.82
N VAL A 592 11.03 -9.96 20.51
CA VAL A 592 11.43 -11.13 19.73
C VAL A 592 12.70 -10.77 18.96
N TYR A 593 13.71 -11.63 19.01
CA TYR A 593 14.89 -11.53 18.18
C TYR A 593 14.53 -11.78 16.71
N TYR A 594 14.73 -10.76 15.86
CA TYR A 594 14.57 -10.85 14.41
C TYR A 594 15.90 -11.34 13.81
N PRO A 595 15.97 -12.57 13.27
CA PRO A 595 17.23 -13.26 13.05
C PRO A 595 17.92 -12.83 11.75
N GLU A 596 18.53 -11.66 11.77
CA GLU A 596 19.18 -11.00 10.63
C GLU A 596 20.31 -11.83 10.02
N THR A 597 21.27 -12.30 10.83
CA THR A 597 22.36 -13.19 10.39
C THR A 597 21.80 -14.45 9.74
N MET A 598 20.80 -15.10 10.37
CA MET A 598 20.24 -16.33 9.82
C MET A 598 19.54 -16.08 8.48
N ASN A 599 18.80 -14.98 8.36
CA ASN A 599 18.12 -14.59 7.14
C ASN A 599 19.10 -14.26 5.99
N GLN A 600 20.33 -13.87 6.31
CA GLN A 600 21.40 -13.74 5.31
C GLN A 600 21.99 -15.10 4.91
N LEU A 601 21.97 -16.09 5.81
CA LEU A 601 22.54 -17.43 5.62
C LEU A 601 21.58 -18.50 5.08
N ASP A 602 20.26 -18.31 5.19
CA ASP A 602 19.27 -19.21 4.63
C ASP A 602 17.94 -18.52 4.26
N ASP A 603 17.13 -19.25 3.50
CA ASP A 603 15.86 -18.76 2.95
C ASP A 603 14.65 -19.14 3.84
N SER A 604 14.87 -19.93 4.89
CA SER A 604 13.82 -20.64 5.64
C SER A 604 12.94 -19.72 6.47
N GLY A 605 13.48 -18.57 6.88
CA GLY A 605 12.78 -17.58 7.70
C GLY A 605 11.81 -16.71 6.91
N PHE A 606 12.24 -16.19 5.75
CA PHE A 606 11.60 -15.03 5.11
C PHE A 606 11.43 -15.10 3.60
N ARG A 607 11.97 -16.12 2.88
CA ARG A 607 11.93 -16.14 1.40
C ARG A 607 10.53 -16.04 0.81
N HIS A 608 9.56 -16.65 1.48
CA HIS A 608 8.15 -16.56 1.16
C HIS A 608 7.41 -15.84 2.28
N LEU A 609 6.38 -15.06 1.94
CA LEU A 609 5.55 -14.37 2.93
C LEU A 609 4.95 -15.33 3.98
N TYR A 610 4.65 -16.56 3.55
CA TYR A 610 4.12 -17.65 4.37
C TYR A 610 5.21 -18.66 4.78
N ALA A 611 6.48 -18.24 4.80
CA ALA A 611 7.59 -19.11 5.15
C ALA A 611 7.38 -19.77 6.52
N TRP A 612 7.85 -21.00 6.63
CA TRP A 612 7.61 -21.84 7.81
C TRP A 612 8.39 -21.35 9.04
N GLY A 613 9.60 -20.79 8.86
CA GLY A 613 10.54 -20.50 9.93
C GLY A 613 10.06 -19.48 10.96
N PHE A 614 10.10 -18.18 10.65
CA PHE A 614 9.93 -17.13 11.67
C PHE A 614 8.46 -16.75 11.91
N TYR A 615 7.71 -16.40 10.85
CA TYR A 615 6.40 -15.76 10.98
C TYR A 615 5.33 -16.57 11.71
N PRO A 616 5.16 -17.89 11.48
CA PRO A 616 4.15 -18.68 12.19
C PRO A 616 4.37 -18.71 13.71
N ARG A 617 5.62 -18.73 14.19
CA ARG A 617 5.92 -18.73 15.63
C ARG A 617 5.63 -17.38 16.26
N VAL A 618 6.03 -16.29 15.60
CA VAL A 618 5.73 -14.93 16.09
C VAL A 618 4.22 -14.66 16.09
N ALA A 619 3.51 -15.11 15.06
CA ALA A 619 2.05 -15.00 15.02
C ALA A 619 1.39 -15.72 16.21
N ALA A 620 1.85 -16.92 16.56
CA ALA A 620 1.35 -17.64 17.73
C ALA A 620 1.71 -16.93 19.05
N ILE A 621 2.92 -16.40 19.20
CA ILE A 621 3.31 -15.60 20.38
C ILE A 621 2.41 -14.36 20.52
N ARG A 622 2.12 -13.68 19.39
CA ARG A 622 1.31 -12.46 19.37
C ARG A 622 -0.12 -12.66 19.86
N GLN A 623 -0.67 -13.88 19.77
CA GLN A 623 -1.98 -14.21 20.33
C GLN A 623 -2.01 -14.12 21.86
N HIS A 624 -0.86 -14.22 22.53
CA HIS A 624 -0.79 -14.16 23.99
C HIS A 624 -0.36 -12.80 24.52
N ILE A 625 0.51 -12.09 23.79
CA ILE A 625 1.05 -10.81 24.26
C ILE A 625 1.55 -9.95 23.10
N GLU A 626 1.51 -8.63 23.26
CA GLU A 626 2.17 -7.74 22.31
C GLU A 626 3.70 -7.82 22.47
N VAL A 627 4.39 -7.89 21.34
CA VAL A 627 5.85 -7.98 21.27
C VAL A 627 6.39 -7.02 20.22
N ASP A 628 7.60 -6.56 20.44
CA ASP A 628 8.41 -5.87 19.44
C ASP A 628 9.39 -6.81 18.77
N HIS A 629 9.90 -6.42 17.61
CA HIS A 629 10.97 -7.14 16.93
C HIS A 629 12.27 -6.33 17.04
N LEU A 630 13.34 -6.98 17.49
CA LEU A 630 14.68 -6.41 17.51
C LEU A 630 15.58 -7.21 16.58
N ASP A 631 16.04 -6.56 15.52
CA ASP A 631 17.16 -7.07 14.73
C ASP A 631 18.50 -6.70 15.37
N GLU A 632 19.57 -7.14 14.73
CA GLU A 632 20.91 -6.93 15.24
C GLU A 632 21.33 -5.45 15.21
N THR A 633 20.82 -4.67 14.26
CA THR A 633 21.03 -3.21 14.21
C THR A 633 20.47 -2.53 15.46
N LEU A 634 19.21 -2.81 15.83
CA LEU A 634 18.59 -2.23 17.02
C LEU A 634 19.27 -2.69 18.32
N ILE A 635 19.75 -3.94 18.37
CA ILE A 635 20.51 -4.45 19.51
C ILE A 635 21.87 -3.76 19.62
N ARG A 636 22.59 -3.57 18.50
CA ARG A 636 23.88 -2.86 18.48
C ARG A 636 23.75 -1.43 18.98
N ASP A 637 22.65 -0.76 18.61
CA ASP A 637 22.30 0.59 19.04
C ASP A 637 21.80 0.67 20.50
N GLY A 638 21.70 -0.46 21.20
CA GLY A 638 21.44 -0.53 22.64
C GLY A 638 19.96 -0.55 23.02
N PHE A 639 19.03 -0.71 22.06
CA PHE A 639 17.60 -0.70 22.37
C PHE A 639 17.12 -1.92 23.16
N LEU A 640 17.89 -3.02 23.19
CA LEU A 640 17.58 -4.20 23.99
C LEU A 640 17.40 -3.86 25.49
N SER A 641 18.09 -2.83 26.01
CA SER A 641 17.97 -2.42 27.42
C SER A 641 16.58 -1.89 27.80
N LYS A 642 15.71 -1.60 26.83
CA LYS A 642 14.32 -1.17 27.07
C LYS A 642 13.39 -2.34 27.39
N TYR A 643 13.86 -3.57 27.22
CA TYR A 643 13.07 -4.79 27.34
C TYR A 643 13.49 -5.63 28.56
N LYS A 644 12.54 -6.43 29.04
CA LYS A 644 12.70 -7.38 30.16
C LYS A 644 12.93 -8.80 29.67
N ALA A 645 12.34 -9.17 28.54
CA ALA A 645 12.49 -10.48 27.93
C ALA A 645 12.84 -10.41 26.44
N LEU A 646 13.69 -11.33 25.99
CA LEU A 646 14.04 -11.54 24.58
C LEU A 646 13.74 -12.99 24.18
N ILE A 647 12.83 -13.14 23.22
CA ILE A 647 12.36 -14.43 22.72
C ILE A 647 13.03 -14.74 21.39
N PHE A 648 13.65 -15.91 21.27
CA PHE A 648 14.10 -16.44 20.00
C PHE A 648 12.95 -17.22 19.36
N ALA A 649 12.52 -16.82 18.15
CA ALA A 649 11.47 -17.53 17.41
C ALA A 649 12.05 -18.38 16.26
N TRP A 650 13.24 -18.03 15.78
CA TRP A 650 13.96 -18.72 14.71
C TRP A 650 15.44 -18.33 14.73
N GLY A 651 16.29 -19.16 14.13
CA GLY A 651 17.72 -18.91 13.98
C GLY A 651 18.60 -19.49 15.09
N ASP A 652 19.71 -20.07 14.67
CA ASP A 652 20.76 -20.71 15.48
C ASP A 652 22.16 -20.17 15.19
N VAL A 653 22.26 -19.16 14.33
CA VAL A 653 23.51 -18.48 13.99
C VAL A 653 23.34 -16.97 14.18
N ILE A 654 24.34 -16.33 14.80
CA ILE A 654 24.35 -14.89 15.13
C ILE A 654 25.78 -14.32 15.06
N GLU A 655 25.94 -13.03 14.80
CA GLU A 655 27.24 -12.37 14.91
C GLU A 655 27.76 -12.33 16.37
N PRO A 656 29.07 -12.51 16.61
CA PRO A 656 29.64 -12.53 17.96
C PRO A 656 29.34 -11.27 18.76
N ASP A 657 29.46 -10.09 18.15
CA ASP A 657 29.29 -8.80 18.83
C ASP A 657 27.86 -8.58 19.34
N VAL A 658 26.88 -9.12 18.62
CA VAL A 658 25.46 -9.08 19.03
C VAL A 658 25.23 -10.07 20.17
N LEU A 659 25.77 -11.28 20.05
CA LEU A 659 25.64 -12.30 21.09
C LEU A 659 26.25 -11.83 22.41
N GLU A 660 27.39 -11.15 22.37
CA GLU A 660 28.03 -10.52 23.54
C GLU A 660 27.13 -9.45 24.18
N LYS A 661 26.48 -8.60 23.38
CA LYS A 661 25.51 -7.60 23.88
C LYS A 661 24.29 -8.26 24.54
N ILE A 662 23.78 -9.34 23.94
CA ILE A 662 22.66 -10.12 24.51
C ILE A 662 23.09 -10.78 25.82
N ASP A 663 24.30 -11.36 25.88
CA ASP A 663 24.85 -11.96 27.11
C ASP A 663 25.00 -10.92 28.22
N GLN A 664 25.58 -9.76 27.90
CA GLN A 664 25.72 -8.67 28.86
C GLN A 664 24.36 -8.25 29.42
N TRP A 665 23.37 -8.01 28.56
CA TRP A 665 22.02 -7.65 28.97
C TRP A 665 21.36 -8.74 29.84
N CYS A 666 21.51 -10.02 29.48
CA CYS A 666 21.02 -11.12 30.30
C CYS A 666 21.70 -11.13 31.67
N ARG A 667 23.02 -10.99 31.73
CA ARG A 667 23.79 -10.93 32.99
C ARG A 667 23.37 -9.78 33.90
N GLU A 668 22.86 -8.69 33.32
CA GLU A 668 22.34 -7.53 34.05
C GLU A 668 20.90 -7.72 34.59
N GLY A 669 20.18 -8.76 34.16
CA GLY A 669 18.85 -9.10 34.64
C GLY A 669 17.84 -9.48 33.55
N GLY A 670 18.24 -9.52 32.28
CA GLY A 670 17.34 -9.89 31.18
C GLY A 670 16.94 -11.37 31.16
N THR A 671 15.69 -11.63 30.74
CA THR A 671 15.15 -12.99 30.57
C THR A 671 15.25 -13.44 29.11
N LEU A 672 15.97 -14.54 28.86
CA LEU A 672 16.09 -15.17 27.55
C LEU A 672 15.13 -16.37 27.43
N ILE A 673 14.40 -16.46 26.31
CA ILE A 673 13.52 -17.61 26.01
C ILE A 673 13.91 -18.19 24.65
N TYR A 674 14.28 -19.48 24.62
CA TYR A 674 14.90 -20.11 23.45
C TYR A 674 14.35 -21.51 23.12
N PRO A 675 14.09 -21.84 21.84
CA PRO A 675 13.61 -23.16 21.42
C PRO A 675 14.74 -24.10 21.02
N SER A 676 14.69 -25.37 21.45
CA SER A 676 15.74 -26.36 21.14
C SER A 676 15.61 -27.00 19.76
N PHE A 677 14.39 -27.13 19.23
CA PHE A 677 14.09 -27.76 17.94
C PHE A 677 13.28 -26.77 17.09
N PRO A 678 13.49 -26.67 15.76
CA PRO A 678 14.27 -27.57 14.90
C PRO A 678 15.76 -27.23 14.74
N LYS A 679 16.22 -26.07 15.20
CA LYS A 679 17.56 -25.58 14.84
C LYS A 679 18.70 -25.99 15.80
N GLY A 680 18.42 -26.29 17.06
CA GLY A 680 19.44 -26.82 17.99
C GLY A 680 20.01 -25.77 18.93
N HIS A 681 21.34 -25.60 18.95
CA HIS A 681 22.04 -24.66 19.84
C HIS A 681 22.40 -23.39 19.09
N LEU A 682 22.25 -22.24 19.73
CA LEU A 682 22.78 -20.98 19.19
C LEU A 682 24.32 -21.05 19.15
N SER A 683 24.87 -20.60 18.03
CA SER A 683 26.31 -20.46 17.82
C SER A 683 26.63 -19.17 17.08
N THR A 684 27.87 -18.71 17.19
CA THR A 684 28.34 -17.62 16.34
C THR A 684 28.56 -18.12 14.92
N VAL A 685 28.63 -17.20 13.96
CA VAL A 685 29.00 -17.50 12.56
C VAL A 685 30.37 -18.22 12.42
N ASP A 686 31.23 -18.11 13.43
CA ASP A 686 32.53 -18.80 13.51
C ASP A 686 32.45 -20.16 14.24
N GLY A 687 31.26 -20.57 14.66
CA GLY A 687 30.99 -21.86 15.32
C GLY A 687 31.17 -21.86 16.85
N ASP A 688 31.36 -20.70 17.48
CA ASP A 688 31.46 -20.63 18.94
C ASP A 688 30.08 -20.76 19.59
N SER A 689 29.97 -21.65 20.58
CA SER A 689 28.75 -21.90 21.35
C SER A 689 28.97 -21.71 22.86
N GLY A 690 30.09 -21.08 23.25
CA GLY A 690 30.50 -20.89 24.64
C GLY A 690 29.44 -20.18 25.48
N ILE A 691 28.95 -19.03 25.00
CA ILE A 691 27.90 -18.24 25.67
C ILE A 691 26.62 -19.06 25.84
N PHE A 692 26.14 -19.71 24.78
CA PHE A 692 24.92 -20.53 24.86
C PHE A 692 25.06 -21.72 25.83
N LYS A 693 26.25 -22.34 25.88
CA LYS A 693 26.56 -23.40 26.86
C LYS A 693 26.58 -22.85 28.29
N ALA A 694 27.11 -21.65 28.50
CA ALA A 694 27.10 -20.99 29.81
C ALA A 694 25.65 -20.76 30.28
N TRP A 695 24.79 -20.18 29.44
CA TRP A 695 23.36 -20.02 29.74
C TRP A 695 22.67 -21.34 30.06
N SER A 696 22.92 -22.39 29.25
CA SER A 696 22.34 -23.73 29.46
C SER A 696 22.78 -24.38 30.78
N ASN A 697 23.92 -23.98 31.33
CA ASN A 697 24.44 -24.44 32.63
C ASN A 697 24.01 -23.53 33.80
N GLY A 698 23.20 -22.50 33.54
CA GLY A 698 22.73 -21.55 34.55
C GLY A 698 23.69 -20.40 34.85
N ASP A 699 24.75 -20.21 34.06
CA ASP A 699 25.60 -19.02 34.14
C ASP A 699 24.98 -17.88 33.33
N THR A 700 24.01 -17.20 33.94
CA THR A 700 23.24 -16.08 33.35
C THR A 700 23.37 -14.78 34.16
N GLY A 701 24.34 -14.70 35.09
CA GLY A 701 24.45 -13.56 36.00
C GLY A 701 23.18 -13.35 36.83
N LYS A 702 22.57 -12.16 36.73
CA LYS A 702 21.30 -11.83 37.40
C LYS A 702 20.06 -12.20 36.58
N GLY A 703 20.21 -12.51 35.30
CA GLY A 703 19.11 -12.83 34.42
C GLY A 703 18.76 -14.31 34.44
N ALA A 704 17.89 -14.70 33.51
CA ALA A 704 17.36 -16.04 33.39
C ALA A 704 17.42 -16.55 31.95
N PHE A 705 17.57 -17.87 31.80
CA PHE A 705 17.51 -18.55 30.50
C PHE A 705 16.51 -19.70 30.56
N HIS A 706 15.44 -19.60 29.78
CA HIS A 706 14.37 -20.58 29.68
C HIS A 706 14.45 -21.29 28.34
N ARG A 707 14.67 -22.60 28.39
CA ARG A 707 14.85 -23.42 27.19
C ARG A 707 13.65 -24.33 26.97
N PHE A 708 12.95 -24.12 25.86
CA PHE A 708 11.90 -25.01 25.40
C PHE A 708 12.55 -26.26 24.78
N ARG A 709 12.27 -27.44 25.35
CA ARG A 709 12.84 -28.72 24.89
C ARG A 709 11.94 -29.48 23.90
N GLY A 710 10.72 -29.00 23.67
CA GLY A 710 9.76 -29.62 22.77
C GLY A 710 9.99 -29.26 21.30
N ASP A 711 9.23 -29.93 20.43
CA ASP A 711 9.05 -29.51 19.05
C ASP A 711 8.20 -28.23 19.02
N MET A 712 8.58 -27.25 18.20
CA MET A 712 7.80 -26.04 17.97
C MET A 712 6.61 -26.27 17.02
N GLU A 713 6.29 -27.52 16.68
CA GLU A 713 5.15 -27.89 15.84
C GLU A 713 4.04 -28.62 16.63
N PRO A 714 2.79 -28.14 16.59
CA PRO A 714 2.35 -26.86 16.00
C PRO A 714 2.90 -25.62 16.74
N PRO A 715 2.97 -24.42 16.09
CA PRO A 715 3.57 -23.21 16.67
C PRO A 715 3.01 -22.78 18.04
N ASP A 716 1.77 -23.15 18.38
CA ASP A 716 1.15 -22.85 19.67
C ASP A 716 1.86 -23.56 20.85
N LEU A 717 2.56 -24.68 20.62
CA LEU A 717 3.30 -25.37 21.68
C LEU A 717 4.37 -24.45 22.28
N TYR A 718 5.13 -23.78 21.41
CA TYR A 718 6.17 -22.86 21.85
C TYR A 718 5.56 -21.56 22.40
N ALA A 719 4.51 -21.05 21.77
CA ALA A 719 3.83 -19.84 22.23
C ALA A 719 3.23 -20.00 23.64
N ARG A 720 2.69 -21.18 23.97
CA ARG A 720 2.23 -21.50 25.33
C ARG A 720 3.37 -21.58 26.33
N PHE A 721 4.50 -22.16 25.96
CA PHE A 721 5.69 -22.14 26.81
C PHE A 721 6.18 -20.71 27.08
N VAL A 722 6.24 -19.87 26.04
CA VAL A 722 6.57 -18.44 26.17
C VAL A 722 5.58 -17.75 27.12
N HIS A 723 4.28 -17.96 26.94
CA HIS A 723 3.24 -17.44 27.83
C HIS A 723 3.49 -17.86 29.28
N GLU A 724 3.69 -19.15 29.54
CA GLU A 724 3.90 -19.68 30.89
C GLU A 724 5.15 -19.11 31.57
N VAL A 725 6.25 -18.96 30.82
CA VAL A 725 7.47 -18.32 31.34
C VAL A 725 7.19 -16.88 31.73
N LEU A 726 6.59 -16.09 30.83
CA LEU A 726 6.29 -14.68 31.06
C LEU A 726 5.27 -14.47 32.19
N LEU A 727 4.24 -15.31 32.27
CA LEU A 727 3.23 -15.24 33.34
C LEU A 727 3.85 -15.43 34.73
N ASN A 728 4.91 -16.24 34.83
CA ASN A 728 5.63 -16.50 36.08
C ASN A 728 6.75 -15.47 36.38
N ASP A 729 7.06 -14.59 35.44
CA ASP A 729 8.07 -13.53 35.61
C ASP A 729 7.49 -12.37 36.43
N ARG A 730 7.95 -12.24 37.68
CA ARG A 730 7.46 -11.25 38.64
C ARG A 730 8.02 -9.85 38.42
N ASP A 731 9.01 -9.70 37.56
CA ASP A 731 9.64 -8.41 37.26
C ASP A 731 8.95 -7.66 36.10
N LEU A 732 8.00 -8.32 35.42
CA LEU A 732 7.14 -7.68 34.42
C LEU A 732 6.15 -6.68 35.06
N HIS A 733 5.84 -5.62 34.33
CA HIS A 733 4.89 -4.62 34.79
C HIS A 733 3.50 -5.23 35.05
N PRO A 734 2.74 -4.75 36.06
CA PRO A 734 1.38 -5.22 36.34
C PRO A 734 0.44 -5.20 35.12
N TRP A 735 0.61 -4.24 34.20
CA TRP A 735 -0.18 -4.17 32.97
C TRP A 735 0.15 -5.32 32.00
N THR A 736 1.43 -5.65 31.83
CA THR A 736 1.87 -6.80 31.02
C THR A 736 1.33 -8.10 31.62
N GLN A 737 1.40 -8.21 32.95
CA GLN A 737 0.83 -9.32 33.72
C GLN A 737 -0.70 -9.43 33.57
N ALA A 738 -1.41 -8.29 33.51
CA ALA A 738 -2.86 -8.26 33.29
C ALA A 738 -3.23 -8.73 31.87
N ALA A 739 -2.50 -8.28 30.85
CA ALA A 739 -2.71 -8.73 29.47
C ALA A 739 -2.49 -10.24 29.32
N LEU A 740 -1.42 -10.79 29.92
CA LEU A 740 -1.17 -12.23 29.93
C LEU A 740 -2.28 -13.05 30.62
N LYS A 741 -2.94 -12.49 31.65
CA LYS A 741 -4.03 -13.15 32.40
C LYS A 741 -5.40 -13.00 31.76
N ALA A 742 -5.57 -12.07 30.82
CA ALA A 742 -6.84 -11.86 30.16
C ALA A 742 -7.21 -13.11 29.33
N ARG A 743 -8.45 -13.57 29.47
CA ARG A 743 -8.99 -14.69 28.69
C ARG A 743 -9.80 -14.13 27.52
N HIS A 744 -9.51 -14.62 26.33
CA HIS A 744 -10.13 -14.18 25.08
C HIS A 744 -10.03 -15.26 23.98
N PRO A 745 -10.87 -15.18 22.93
CA PRO A 745 -10.71 -15.99 21.72
C PRO A 745 -9.46 -15.60 20.90
N GLU A 746 -8.98 -16.51 20.03
CA GLU A 746 -7.74 -16.35 19.25
C GLU A 746 -7.69 -15.11 18.33
N GLN A 747 -8.84 -14.63 17.85
CA GLN A 747 -8.93 -13.46 16.96
C GLN A 747 -9.15 -12.14 17.70
N VAL A 748 -8.98 -12.13 19.02
CA VAL A 748 -8.92 -10.89 19.80
C VAL A 748 -7.48 -10.54 20.07
N PHE A 749 -7.10 -9.31 19.71
CA PHE A 749 -5.75 -8.79 19.95
C PHE A 749 -5.79 -7.63 20.94
N PHE A 750 -4.84 -7.62 21.86
CA PHE A 750 -4.64 -6.54 22.82
C PHE A 750 -3.35 -5.78 22.55
N SER A 751 -3.36 -4.49 22.87
CA SER A 751 -2.18 -3.63 22.94
C SER A 751 -2.28 -2.76 24.19
N ILE A 752 -1.19 -2.65 24.94
CA ILE A 752 -1.14 -1.86 26.17
C ILE A 752 -0.62 -0.47 25.80
N ARG A 753 -1.25 0.58 26.31
CA ARG A 753 -0.80 1.97 26.13
C ARG A 753 0.08 2.40 27.30
N GLU A 754 0.93 3.39 27.08
CA GLU A 754 1.77 3.98 28.13
C GLU A 754 0.98 4.64 29.29
N ASP A 755 -0.33 4.87 29.11
CA ASP A 755 -1.23 5.36 30.16
C ASP A 755 -1.94 4.24 30.96
N GLY A 756 -1.61 2.98 30.70
CA GLY A 756 -2.14 1.82 31.42
C GLY A 756 -3.51 1.35 30.97
N GLN A 757 -4.00 1.86 29.83
CA GLN A 757 -5.21 1.32 29.21
C GLN A 757 -4.84 0.22 28.21
N MET A 758 -5.76 -0.73 28.02
CA MET A 758 -5.59 -1.83 27.09
C MET A 758 -6.58 -1.68 25.93
N LEU A 759 -6.06 -1.55 24.71
CA LEU A 759 -6.88 -1.47 23.50
C LEU A 759 -7.08 -2.88 22.94
N ALA A 760 -8.33 -3.31 22.88
CA ALA A 760 -8.75 -4.60 22.35
C ALA A 760 -9.38 -4.42 20.96
N ILE A 761 -9.12 -5.34 20.04
CA ILE A 761 -9.88 -5.49 18.80
C ILE A 761 -10.40 -6.91 18.70
N ASN A 762 -11.71 -7.06 18.49
CA ASN A 762 -12.27 -8.31 18.00
C ASN A 762 -12.15 -8.31 16.47
N TYR A 763 -11.23 -9.10 15.94
CA TYR A 763 -10.96 -9.17 14.51
C TYR A 763 -11.72 -10.32 13.81
N SER A 764 -12.65 -10.97 14.51
CA SER A 764 -13.52 -12.02 13.96
C SER A 764 -14.86 -11.48 13.47
N ASP A 765 -15.61 -12.34 12.79
CA ASP A 765 -16.99 -12.12 12.35
C ASP A 765 -18.04 -12.56 13.38
N GLN A 766 -17.62 -12.97 14.59
CA GLN A 766 -18.49 -13.37 15.71
C GLN A 766 -18.30 -12.45 16.91
N ASN A 767 -19.28 -12.39 17.82
CA ASN A 767 -19.09 -11.73 19.11
C ASN A 767 -17.99 -12.44 19.91
N ALA A 768 -17.12 -11.68 20.58
CA ALA A 768 -16.04 -12.21 21.40
C ALA A 768 -16.20 -11.77 22.86
N ARG A 769 -16.28 -12.73 23.78
CA ARG A 769 -16.28 -12.45 25.22
C ARG A 769 -14.84 -12.39 25.74
N VAL A 770 -14.48 -11.29 26.40
CA VAL A 770 -13.15 -11.07 26.98
C VAL A 770 -13.27 -10.88 28.49
N THR A 771 -12.40 -11.52 29.26
CA THR A 771 -12.48 -11.47 30.74
C THR A 771 -11.11 -11.30 31.38
N LEU A 772 -11.04 -10.47 32.42
CA LEU A 772 -9.91 -10.39 33.34
C LEU A 772 -10.46 -10.32 34.76
N ASP A 773 -10.10 -11.32 35.58
CA ASP A 773 -10.67 -11.49 36.92
C ASP A 773 -10.45 -10.23 37.78
N GLY A 774 -11.56 -9.67 38.28
CA GLY A 774 -11.56 -8.45 39.09
C GLY A 774 -11.40 -7.14 38.31
N ALA A 775 -11.35 -7.16 36.97
CA ALA A 775 -11.21 -5.97 36.13
C ALA A 775 -12.35 -5.79 35.11
N PHE A 776 -12.63 -6.77 34.26
CA PHE A 776 -13.69 -6.68 33.23
C PHE A 776 -14.22 -8.05 32.79
N ASP A 777 -15.45 -8.07 32.28
CA ASP A 777 -16.12 -9.19 31.61
C ASP A 777 -17.06 -8.59 30.55
N GLU A 778 -16.58 -8.51 29.32
CA GLU A 778 -17.18 -7.71 28.25
C GLU A 778 -17.40 -8.55 26.99
N GLU A 779 -18.48 -8.28 26.27
CA GLU A 779 -18.71 -8.81 24.92
C GLU A 779 -18.35 -7.74 23.88
N ILE A 780 -17.40 -8.06 23.00
CA ILE A 780 -16.94 -7.19 21.93
C ILE A 780 -17.55 -7.67 20.60
N PRO A 781 -18.35 -6.86 19.90
CA PRO A 781 -18.91 -7.22 18.60
C PRO A 781 -17.83 -7.43 17.52
N PRO A 782 -18.17 -8.08 16.38
CA PRO A 782 -17.28 -8.22 15.24
C PRO A 782 -16.63 -6.92 14.80
N PHE A 783 -15.37 -6.98 14.39
CA PHE A 783 -14.60 -5.87 13.82
C PHE A 783 -14.69 -4.57 14.64
N THR A 784 -14.71 -4.69 15.96
CA THR A 784 -14.90 -3.57 16.87
C THR A 784 -13.68 -3.37 17.75
N ILE A 785 -13.25 -2.11 17.87
CA ILE A 785 -12.21 -1.69 18.81
C ILE A 785 -12.85 -1.25 20.13
N ARG A 786 -12.27 -1.67 21.25
CA ARG A 786 -12.71 -1.33 22.61
C ARG A 786 -11.53 -0.97 23.50
N LEU A 787 -11.76 -0.03 24.40
CA LEU A 787 -10.81 0.34 25.44
C LEU A 787 -11.19 -0.36 26.74
N LEU A 788 -10.27 -1.13 27.31
CA LEU A 788 -10.47 -1.89 28.54
C LEU A 788 -9.49 -1.39 29.61
N PRO A 789 -9.88 -1.42 30.90
CA PRO A 789 -8.93 -1.12 31.97
C PRO A 789 -7.93 -2.27 32.10
N ALA A 790 -6.62 -1.98 32.11
CA ALA A 790 -5.61 -3.01 32.39
C ALA A 790 -5.55 -3.40 33.90
N GLY A 791 -6.43 -2.82 34.74
CA GLY A 791 -6.36 -2.93 36.20
C GLY A 791 -5.39 -1.90 36.82
N LYS A 792 -5.47 -1.73 38.14
CA LYS A 792 -4.52 -0.91 38.90
C LYS A 792 -3.29 -1.71 39.30
#